data_AF-A0A8H4UEP0-F1
#
_entry.id   AF-A0A8H4UEP0-F1
#
_cell.length_a   1.000
_cell.length_b   1.000
_cell.length_c   1.000
_cell.angle_alpha   90.00
_cell.angle_beta   90.00
_cell.angle_gamma   90.00
#
_symmetry.space_group_name_H-M   'P 1'
#
loop_
_entity.id
_entity.type
_entity.pdbx_description
1 polymer ?
#
loop_
_entity_poly.entity_id
_entity_poly.type
_entity_poly.pdbx_seq_one_letter_code
_entity_poly.pdbx_strand_id
1 'polypeptide(L)'
;MAAQTSSIPSVPATFLRGGTSKALFFHEKDIPAPGPLRDEFLIRVMGAPDASEIDGMGGGRIVTSKVAIIRPSTRPDADVDYTFAQIGIGKAVVAYDGNCGNISSGVGPFAINECLLKQESWYEGRRVVRIYNTGKDVILIAHVPIDKSTGRALEKGDYAISGCPGTGAPILMDYSKTAKPQVTLPTGRVIETLDCTFGSIEATYCEVGNPIVFVEAESLGIHGNETVASIDDNKDLIQRGKEVRGRMAQKLQKCTDWAKVDEESPMLPMVAMVSKPTSKEGHIQSRLLLDNHCHPSMAGTGGVCTATVSRIQGSIVNRILSNSALESDTLMIQHPAGHLPVSVKAKDGENGLPVFEVLGFIRTSRYLFQGQLFVPADIQDDWNRSKESSNSVSAAGKALDEQAIDHPSDAQQSDDSSPTDVQFEDLSPEAVERLRQCLLDFIGVAELGSKVAESSPVFLKGVEMVTAGFPGNNTVLGTDKRFPAQYAAMLNGAYAHTLDFDDTHTGGVVHVGVTVFAATLAEAESHPDLTFKDFLMAAAVGYEVSCRVAIALGVSSWHRGFHNTSVAGIFGAVAAISRLRGLSIGETENAFGLAVSFASGSMQYLANGSWNKRLRPAKAAHDSFIVVAMAQAGALGAAQPIEGKYGLIAAHTDTLNARVNVDGLGQAWEFINTGLKPYSACRVAHTSIELANLMSSKDSTSESVKSIRILMDPAPFPIVAFYQAAASWLYGDDQGWAIYDHIHDPAVHELCDKITIESKEMSDDLITTMIVTYQDGQTREMTLEKPKWQEPERPPHNEEVAQRFKSLAVPVLGDQKADEVIRFATGSLDAPMTGLMNLLA
;
A
#
# COMPACT_ATOMS: atom_id res chain seq x y z
N MET A 1 -27.19 17.32 26.84
CA MET A 1 -26.82 15.93 27.17
C MET A 1 -27.04 15.08 25.94
N ALA A 2 -26.04 14.97 25.06
CA ALA A 2 -26.05 13.95 24.01
C ALA A 2 -25.56 12.66 24.67
N ALA A 3 -26.41 11.64 24.68
CA ALA A 3 -26.05 10.34 25.22
C ALA A 3 -24.81 9.82 24.48
N GLN A 4 -23.74 9.54 25.21
CA GLN A 4 -22.64 8.71 24.72
C GLN A 4 -23.24 7.34 24.39
N THR A 5 -23.53 7.09 23.12
CA THR A 5 -23.71 5.74 22.62
C THR A 5 -22.38 5.04 22.80
N SER A 6 -22.24 4.22 23.84
CA SER A 6 -21.11 3.32 24.01
C SER A 6 -20.98 2.50 22.73
N SER A 7 -19.87 2.65 22.00
CA SER A 7 -19.58 1.86 20.81
C SER A 7 -19.67 0.37 21.16
N ILE A 8 -20.42 -0.40 20.38
CA ILE A 8 -20.52 -1.86 20.55
C ILE A 8 -19.08 -2.44 20.49
N PRO A 9 -18.67 -3.27 21.47
CA PRO A 9 -17.33 -3.86 21.47
C PRO A 9 -17.04 -4.60 20.17
N SER A 10 -15.87 -4.32 19.59
CA SER A 10 -15.43 -4.95 18.34
C SER A 10 -13.92 -4.94 18.19
N VAL A 11 -13.42 -5.85 17.35
CA VAL A 11 -12.01 -5.91 16.95
C VAL A 11 -11.86 -5.93 15.42
N PRO A 12 -10.78 -5.36 14.86
CA PRO A 12 -10.46 -5.53 13.44
C PRO A 12 -10.28 -7.02 13.10
N ALA A 13 -10.90 -7.47 12.02
CA ALA A 13 -10.77 -8.84 11.54
C ALA A 13 -10.89 -8.90 10.00
N THR A 14 -10.20 -9.86 9.40
CA THR A 14 -10.32 -10.18 7.99
C THR A 14 -10.81 -11.62 7.83
N PHE A 15 -11.86 -11.84 7.05
CA PHE A 15 -12.31 -13.19 6.71
C PHE A 15 -11.78 -13.57 5.33
N LEU A 16 -10.97 -14.62 5.29
CA LEU A 16 -10.17 -14.99 4.13
C LEU A 16 -10.40 -16.45 3.78
N ARG A 17 -10.51 -16.73 2.47
CA ARG A 17 -10.44 -18.08 1.94
C ARG A 17 -9.04 -18.35 1.42
N GLY A 18 -8.34 -19.31 2.03
CA GLY A 18 -7.10 -19.87 1.52
C GLY A 18 -7.34 -21.30 1.03
N GLY A 19 -7.06 -21.58 -0.24
CA GLY A 19 -7.33 -22.88 -0.85
C GLY A 19 -8.80 -23.29 -0.70
N THR A 20 -9.05 -24.51 -0.19
CA THR A 20 -10.40 -25.04 0.08
C THR A 20 -10.85 -24.82 1.53
N SER A 21 -10.30 -23.83 2.24
CA SER A 21 -10.65 -23.51 3.64
C SER A 21 -10.90 -22.01 3.83
N LYS A 22 -11.65 -21.66 4.88
CA LYS A 22 -11.87 -20.28 5.32
C LYS A 22 -11.38 -20.11 6.75
N ALA A 23 -10.86 -18.94 7.08
CA ALA A 23 -10.46 -18.59 8.44
C ALA A 23 -10.67 -17.10 8.72
N LEU A 24 -10.86 -16.76 10.00
CA LEU A 24 -10.64 -15.40 10.48
C LEU A 24 -9.13 -15.14 10.60
N PHE A 25 -8.70 -13.98 10.13
CA PHE A 25 -7.34 -13.48 10.23
C PHE A 25 -7.33 -12.28 11.16
N PHE A 26 -6.45 -12.31 12.15
CA PHE A 26 -6.22 -11.23 13.10
C PHE A 26 -4.76 -10.78 13.07
N HIS A 27 -4.55 -9.48 13.24
CA HIS A 27 -3.27 -9.02 13.78
C HIS A 27 -3.19 -9.41 15.26
N GLU A 28 -2.05 -9.92 15.71
CA GLU A 28 -1.92 -10.40 17.09
C GLU A 28 -2.17 -9.28 18.13
N LYS A 29 -1.82 -8.04 17.81
CA LYS A 29 -2.02 -6.86 18.67
C LYS A 29 -3.50 -6.53 18.94
N ASP A 30 -4.41 -7.01 18.09
CA ASP A 30 -5.82 -6.65 18.13
C ASP A 30 -6.69 -7.65 18.92
N ILE A 31 -6.08 -8.70 19.50
CA ILE A 31 -6.76 -9.74 20.28
C ILE A 31 -6.05 -9.97 21.62
N PRO A 32 -6.65 -10.69 22.59
CA PRO A 32 -5.97 -11.01 23.85
C PRO A 32 -4.61 -11.70 23.65
N ALA A 33 -3.68 -11.53 24.59
CA ALA A 33 -2.38 -12.20 24.57
C ALA A 33 -2.51 -13.73 24.68
N PRO A 34 -1.49 -14.53 24.29
CA PRO A 34 -1.56 -15.99 24.37
C PRO A 34 -1.93 -16.46 25.79
N GLY A 35 -2.92 -17.35 25.91
CA GLY A 35 -3.39 -17.88 27.19
C GLY A 35 -4.91 -18.12 27.22
N PRO A 36 -5.47 -18.45 28.40
CA PRO A 36 -6.87 -18.86 28.54
C PRO A 36 -7.88 -17.84 28.01
N LEU A 37 -7.62 -16.54 28.21
CA LEU A 37 -8.49 -15.47 27.71
C LEU A 37 -8.51 -15.39 26.18
N ARG A 38 -7.39 -15.67 25.50
CA ARG A 38 -7.37 -15.78 24.04
C ARG A 38 -8.19 -16.97 23.59
N ASP A 39 -8.07 -18.11 24.26
CA ASP A 39 -8.83 -19.31 23.90
C ASP A 39 -10.33 -19.07 24.03
N GLU A 40 -10.76 -18.48 25.14
CA GLU A 40 -12.15 -18.09 25.38
C GLU A 40 -12.65 -17.11 24.30
N PHE A 41 -11.86 -16.08 24.00
CA PHE A 41 -12.15 -15.13 22.93
C PHE A 41 -12.33 -15.84 21.57
N LEU A 42 -11.38 -16.69 21.17
CA LEU A 42 -11.41 -17.39 19.88
C LEU A 42 -12.58 -18.37 19.78
N ILE A 43 -12.85 -19.13 20.83
CA ILE A 43 -14.02 -20.03 20.94
C ILE A 43 -15.30 -19.21 20.73
N ARG A 44 -15.42 -18.08 21.44
CA ARG A 44 -16.64 -17.27 21.42
C ARG A 44 -16.90 -16.61 20.07
N VAL A 45 -15.88 -15.98 19.46
CA VAL A 45 -16.06 -15.30 18.16
C VAL A 45 -16.29 -16.27 17.01
N MET A 46 -15.85 -17.52 17.16
CA MET A 46 -16.11 -18.58 16.20
C MET A 46 -17.44 -19.29 16.44
N GLY A 47 -18.09 -19.10 17.59
CA GLY A 47 -19.40 -19.67 17.91
C GLY A 47 -19.35 -21.09 18.49
N ALA A 48 -18.17 -21.58 18.87
CA ALA A 48 -18.04 -22.84 19.59
C ALA A 48 -18.50 -22.67 21.06
N PRO A 49 -18.99 -23.73 21.74
CA PRO A 49 -19.03 -25.14 21.32
C PRO A 49 -20.28 -25.52 20.50
N ASP A 50 -21.08 -24.58 20.00
CA ASP A 50 -22.22 -24.95 19.16
C ASP A 50 -21.74 -25.69 17.90
N ALA A 51 -22.40 -26.80 17.55
CA ALA A 51 -22.04 -27.60 16.38
C ALA A 51 -22.34 -26.88 15.06
N SER A 52 -23.32 -25.96 15.06
CA SER A 52 -23.59 -25.10 13.91
C SER A 52 -22.76 -23.82 13.86
N GLU A 53 -22.10 -23.47 14.97
CA GLU A 53 -21.35 -22.22 15.16
C GLU A 53 -22.19 -20.97 14.82
N ILE A 54 -23.51 -21.03 15.03
CA ILE A 54 -24.48 -20.05 14.49
C ILE A 54 -24.30 -18.64 15.06
N ASP A 55 -23.82 -18.55 16.30
CA ASP A 55 -23.58 -17.29 17.03
C ASP A 55 -22.10 -16.87 16.97
N GLY A 56 -21.46 -17.13 15.83
CA GLY A 56 -20.09 -16.75 15.55
C GLY A 56 -19.75 -16.80 14.05
N MET A 57 -18.47 -16.68 13.73
CA MET A 57 -17.96 -16.65 12.35
C MET A 57 -17.55 -18.03 11.81
N GLY A 58 -17.69 -19.06 12.64
CA GLY A 58 -17.48 -20.45 12.24
C GLY A 58 -18.49 -20.92 11.18
N GLY A 59 -18.30 -22.14 10.71
CA GLY A 59 -19.18 -22.74 9.70
C GLY A 59 -19.58 -24.18 9.99
N GLY A 60 -19.35 -24.66 11.21
CA GLY A 60 -19.71 -26.01 11.68
C GLY A 60 -18.98 -27.14 10.96
N ARG A 61 -17.87 -26.84 10.28
CA ARG A 61 -17.06 -27.82 9.53
C ARG A 61 -15.57 -27.58 9.73
N ILE A 62 -14.79 -28.65 9.70
CA ILE A 62 -13.34 -28.61 9.96
C ILE A 62 -12.60 -27.68 9.01
N VAL A 63 -13.14 -27.41 7.81
CA VAL A 63 -12.55 -26.51 6.80
C VAL A 63 -12.96 -25.04 6.94
N THR A 64 -13.92 -24.73 7.81
CA THR A 64 -14.47 -23.36 8.00
C THR A 64 -14.40 -22.86 9.43
N SER A 65 -14.00 -23.70 10.40
CA SER A 65 -13.77 -23.29 11.79
C SER A 65 -12.28 -23.14 12.10
N LYS A 66 -11.68 -22.03 11.66
CA LYS A 66 -10.22 -21.80 11.70
C LYS A 66 -9.89 -20.34 11.96
N VAL A 67 -8.75 -20.11 12.61
CA VAL A 67 -8.20 -18.78 12.84
C VAL A 67 -6.71 -18.74 12.45
N ALA A 68 -6.28 -17.61 11.89
CA ALA A 68 -4.90 -17.28 11.61
C ALA A 68 -4.53 -15.98 12.36
N ILE A 69 -3.51 -16.04 13.20
CA ILE A 69 -3.03 -14.90 13.98
C ILE A 69 -1.66 -14.52 13.44
N ILE A 70 -1.54 -13.29 12.95
CA ILE A 70 -0.38 -12.80 12.23
C ILE A 70 0.26 -11.61 12.96
N ARG A 71 1.59 -11.54 12.96
CA ARG A 71 2.32 -10.32 13.32
C ARG A 71 3.61 -10.19 12.51
N PRO A 72 4.21 -9.00 12.41
CA PRO A 72 5.58 -8.88 11.94
C PRO A 72 6.51 -9.76 12.78
N SER A 73 7.38 -10.52 12.12
CA SER A 73 8.32 -11.38 12.82
C SER A 73 9.41 -10.55 13.48
N THR A 74 9.98 -10.99 14.60
CA THR A 74 11.25 -10.45 15.11
C THR A 74 12.47 -11.19 14.57
N ARG A 75 12.27 -12.32 13.88
CA ARG A 75 13.36 -13.16 13.37
C ARG A 75 13.99 -12.61 12.09
N PRO A 76 15.31 -12.72 11.88
CA PRO A 76 15.95 -12.26 10.64
C PRO A 76 15.61 -13.13 9.41
N ASP A 77 15.22 -14.39 9.61
CA ASP A 77 14.90 -15.36 8.56
C ASP A 77 13.40 -15.40 8.18
N ALA A 78 12.57 -14.54 8.79
CA ALA A 78 11.14 -14.46 8.54
C ALA A 78 10.64 -13.02 8.45
N ASP A 79 9.63 -12.80 7.61
CA ASP A 79 8.94 -11.52 7.47
C ASP A 79 7.79 -11.43 8.48
N VAL A 80 6.98 -12.48 8.58
CA VAL A 80 5.83 -12.55 9.50
C VAL A 80 5.83 -13.83 10.34
N ASP A 81 5.29 -13.73 11.54
CA ASP A 81 4.94 -14.87 12.38
C ASP A 81 3.46 -15.22 12.13
N TYR A 82 3.19 -16.52 12.01
CA TYR A 82 1.88 -17.08 11.77
C TYR A 82 1.56 -18.16 12.80
N THR A 83 0.53 -17.92 13.61
CA THR A 83 -0.05 -18.92 14.50
C THR A 83 -1.36 -19.42 13.90
N PHE A 84 -1.46 -20.71 13.66
CA PHE A 84 -2.70 -21.37 13.24
C PHE A 84 -3.47 -21.83 14.48
N ALA A 85 -4.78 -21.56 14.52
CA ALA A 85 -5.66 -22.08 15.56
C ALA A 85 -6.82 -22.85 14.92
N GLN A 86 -6.96 -24.12 15.28
CA GLN A 86 -8.10 -24.95 14.95
C GLN A 86 -9.10 -24.89 16.11
N ILE A 87 -10.33 -24.44 15.83
CA ILE A 87 -11.39 -24.40 16.84
C ILE A 87 -12.17 -25.72 16.76
N GLY A 88 -12.51 -26.27 17.93
CA GLY A 88 -13.30 -27.49 18.07
C GLY A 88 -14.76 -27.26 17.69
N ILE A 89 -15.30 -28.11 16.81
CA ILE A 89 -16.73 -28.10 16.47
C ILE A 89 -17.47 -28.93 17.50
N GLY A 90 -18.53 -28.39 18.10
CA GLY A 90 -19.23 -29.09 19.18
C GLY A 90 -18.49 -29.08 20.53
N LYS A 91 -17.32 -28.43 20.61
CA LYS A 91 -16.38 -28.50 21.76
C LYS A 91 -15.72 -27.15 22.02
N ALA A 92 -15.55 -26.79 23.29
CA ALA A 92 -14.91 -25.53 23.70
C ALA A 92 -13.39 -25.73 23.82
N VAL A 93 -12.71 -25.98 22.70
CA VAL A 93 -11.26 -26.24 22.66
C VAL A 93 -10.60 -25.53 21.47
N VAL A 94 -9.35 -25.11 21.68
CA VAL A 94 -8.47 -24.54 20.64
C VAL A 94 -7.21 -25.39 20.55
N ALA A 95 -6.83 -25.78 19.33
CA ALA A 95 -5.58 -26.49 19.06
C ALA A 95 -4.64 -25.62 18.21
N TYR A 96 -3.39 -25.44 18.70
CA TYR A 96 -2.37 -24.58 18.10
C TYR A 96 -1.19 -25.34 17.48
N ASP A 97 -1.11 -26.64 17.70
CA ASP A 97 0.01 -27.49 17.29
C ASP A 97 -0.06 -27.90 15.82
N GLY A 98 -1.14 -27.59 15.12
CA GLY A 98 -1.35 -27.91 13.71
C GLY A 98 -0.80 -26.85 12.75
N ASN A 99 -0.64 -27.24 11.48
CA ASN A 99 -0.55 -26.29 10.37
C ASN A 99 -1.56 -26.66 9.28
N CYS A 100 -2.37 -25.69 8.86
CA CYS A 100 -3.28 -25.87 7.74
C CYS A 100 -2.66 -25.33 6.45
N GLY A 101 -2.22 -26.25 5.57
CA GLY A 101 -1.62 -25.87 4.28
C GLY A 101 -2.51 -25.01 3.38
N ASN A 102 -3.84 -25.11 3.53
CA ASN A 102 -4.78 -24.24 2.82
C ASN A 102 -4.81 -22.83 3.42
N ILE A 103 -4.82 -22.68 4.74
CA ILE A 103 -4.84 -21.35 5.37
C ILE A 103 -3.48 -20.65 5.24
N SER A 104 -2.37 -21.40 5.23
CA SER A 104 -1.04 -20.81 4.98
C SER A 104 -0.95 -20.08 3.64
N SER A 105 -1.75 -20.47 2.62
CA SER A 105 -1.78 -19.74 1.34
C SER A 105 -2.50 -18.40 1.41
N GLY A 106 -3.26 -18.12 2.47
CA GLY A 106 -3.83 -16.80 2.74
C GLY A 106 -2.87 -15.85 3.47
N VAL A 107 -1.83 -16.40 4.13
CA VAL A 107 -0.90 -15.60 4.95
C VAL A 107 -0.04 -14.67 4.11
N GLY A 108 0.51 -15.14 2.99
CA GLY A 108 1.29 -14.28 2.08
C GLY A 108 0.50 -13.08 1.55
N PRO A 109 -0.68 -13.29 0.93
CA PRO A 109 -1.57 -12.19 0.52
C PRO A 109 -1.99 -11.27 1.67
N PHE A 110 -2.21 -11.82 2.87
CA PHE A 110 -2.48 -11.02 4.07
C PHE A 110 -1.29 -10.13 4.42
N ALA A 111 -0.10 -10.70 4.56
CA ALA A 111 1.12 -9.97 4.89
C ALA A 111 1.47 -8.88 3.86
N ILE A 112 1.25 -9.12 2.57
CA ILE A 112 1.48 -8.12 1.51
C ILE A 112 0.49 -6.97 1.63
N ASN A 113 -0.82 -7.27 1.66
CA ASN A 113 -1.85 -6.24 1.69
C ASN A 113 -1.87 -5.43 2.99
N GLU A 114 -1.42 -6.04 4.09
CA GLU A 114 -1.26 -5.41 5.41
C GLU A 114 0.15 -4.86 5.65
N CYS A 115 1.00 -4.83 4.60
CA CYS A 115 2.36 -4.26 4.60
C CYS A 115 3.27 -4.76 5.75
N LEU A 116 3.24 -6.06 6.06
CA LEU A 116 3.97 -6.66 7.18
C LEU A 116 5.36 -7.20 6.80
N LEU A 117 5.81 -6.97 5.57
CA LEU A 117 7.08 -7.51 5.07
C LEU A 117 8.26 -6.62 5.46
N LYS A 118 9.39 -7.25 5.82
CA LYS A 118 10.63 -6.53 6.16
C LYS A 118 11.46 -6.15 4.94
N GLN A 119 11.37 -6.96 3.88
CA GLN A 119 12.18 -6.82 2.69
C GLN A 119 11.29 -6.92 1.45
N GLU A 120 11.54 -6.03 0.49
CA GLU A 120 10.86 -6.02 -0.80
C GLU A 120 11.52 -6.96 -1.80
N SER A 121 11.43 -8.27 -1.57
CA SER A 121 11.90 -9.26 -2.55
C SER A 121 10.78 -9.64 -3.53
N TRP A 122 11.03 -9.45 -4.82
CA TRP A 122 10.14 -9.85 -5.91
C TRP A 122 10.90 -10.35 -7.12
N TYR A 123 10.23 -11.20 -7.90
CA TYR A 123 10.70 -11.64 -9.22
C TYR A 123 9.48 -11.99 -10.07
N GLU A 124 9.54 -11.71 -11.37
CA GLU A 124 8.50 -12.11 -12.34
C GLU A 124 7.06 -11.79 -11.89
N GLY A 125 6.83 -10.61 -11.29
CA GLY A 125 5.50 -10.20 -10.82
C GLY A 125 5.01 -10.93 -9.57
N ARG A 126 5.89 -11.60 -8.82
CA ARG A 126 5.58 -12.26 -7.55
C ARG A 126 6.41 -11.67 -6.41
N ARG A 127 5.79 -11.48 -5.25
CA ARG A 127 6.47 -11.21 -3.98
C ARG A 127 6.77 -12.52 -3.26
N VAL A 128 7.93 -12.59 -2.61
CA VAL A 128 8.29 -13.71 -1.73
C VAL A 128 8.02 -13.30 -0.28
N VAL A 129 7.25 -14.13 0.43
CA VAL A 129 6.93 -13.92 1.85
C VAL A 129 7.46 -15.10 2.66
N ARG A 130 8.39 -14.83 3.59
CA ARG A 130 8.91 -15.83 4.53
C ARG A 130 8.05 -15.82 5.78
N ILE A 131 7.40 -16.95 6.04
CA ILE A 131 6.39 -17.10 7.08
C ILE A 131 6.94 -18.05 8.15
N TYR A 132 7.18 -17.55 9.35
CA TYR A 132 7.50 -18.39 10.49
C TYR A 132 6.21 -18.93 11.12
N ASN A 133 5.98 -20.24 11.02
CA ASN A 133 4.87 -20.89 11.70
C ASN A 133 5.25 -21.18 13.15
N THR A 134 4.61 -20.49 14.09
CA THR A 134 4.93 -20.53 15.52
C THR A 134 4.55 -21.86 16.17
N GLY A 135 3.48 -22.52 15.71
CA GLY A 135 3.01 -23.79 16.25
C GLY A 135 3.83 -25.00 15.81
N LYS A 136 4.57 -24.87 14.69
CA LYS A 136 5.41 -25.93 14.13
C LYS A 136 6.91 -25.66 14.21
N ASP A 137 7.32 -24.44 14.57
CA ASP A 137 8.71 -23.99 14.57
C ASP A 137 9.41 -24.23 13.20
N VAL A 138 8.75 -23.79 12.13
CA VAL A 138 9.25 -23.94 10.74
C VAL A 138 9.04 -22.69 9.91
N ILE A 139 9.88 -22.52 8.89
CA ILE A 139 9.75 -21.47 7.88
C ILE A 139 9.02 -22.04 6.66
N LEU A 140 7.97 -21.35 6.24
CA LEU A 140 7.25 -21.56 4.98
C LEU A 140 7.57 -20.39 4.04
N ILE A 141 7.59 -20.64 2.73
CA ILE A 141 7.81 -19.59 1.74
C ILE A 141 6.58 -19.50 0.85
N ALA A 142 5.97 -18.32 0.75
CA ALA A 142 4.86 -18.07 -0.16
C ALA A 142 5.33 -17.19 -1.32
N HIS A 143 5.08 -17.64 -2.55
CA HIS A 143 5.33 -16.86 -3.75
C HIS A 143 3.98 -16.35 -4.27
N VAL A 144 3.71 -15.07 -4.05
CA VAL A 144 2.40 -14.45 -4.22
C VAL A 144 2.41 -13.55 -5.44
N PRO A 145 1.59 -13.79 -6.48
CA PRO A 145 1.41 -12.85 -7.57
C PRO A 145 0.89 -11.50 -7.07
N ILE A 146 1.44 -10.40 -7.59
CA ILE A 146 1.05 -9.05 -7.21
C ILE A 146 0.64 -8.20 -8.40
N ASP A 147 -0.24 -7.25 -8.13
CA ASP A 147 -0.59 -6.18 -9.05
C ASP A 147 0.52 -5.13 -8.97
N LYS A 148 1.18 -4.88 -10.09
CA LYS A 148 2.32 -3.95 -10.14
C LYS A 148 1.90 -2.50 -9.92
N SER A 149 0.66 -2.14 -10.24
CA SER A 149 0.16 -0.76 -10.11
C SER A 149 -0.18 -0.42 -8.66
N THR A 150 -0.72 -1.39 -7.92
CA THR A 150 -1.18 -1.18 -6.54
C THR A 150 -0.25 -1.77 -5.49
N GLY A 151 0.69 -2.63 -5.89
CA GLY A 151 1.57 -3.39 -4.98
C GLY A 151 0.85 -4.50 -4.20
N ARG A 152 -0.45 -4.68 -4.39
CA ARG A 152 -1.29 -5.63 -3.64
C ARG A 152 -1.21 -7.04 -4.20
N ALA A 153 -1.51 -8.04 -3.38
CA ALA A 153 -1.65 -9.41 -3.83
C ALA A 153 -2.82 -9.56 -4.82
N LEU A 154 -2.56 -10.18 -5.98
CA LEU A 154 -3.60 -10.49 -6.96
C LEU A 154 -4.50 -11.60 -6.43
N GLU A 155 -5.81 -11.40 -6.55
CA GLU A 155 -6.79 -12.46 -6.29
C GLU A 155 -7.26 -13.15 -7.57
N LYS A 156 -7.44 -12.37 -8.64
CA LYS A 156 -7.93 -12.84 -9.93
C LYS A 156 -6.80 -13.50 -10.71
N GLY A 157 -7.11 -14.64 -11.34
CA GLY A 157 -6.20 -15.39 -12.20
C GLY A 157 -6.96 -16.52 -12.89
N ASP A 158 -6.25 -17.36 -13.62
CA ASP A 158 -6.78 -18.46 -14.43
C ASP A 158 -6.56 -19.85 -13.80
N TYR A 159 -5.95 -19.91 -12.62
CA TYR A 159 -5.65 -21.18 -11.95
C TYR A 159 -6.88 -21.71 -11.20
N ALA A 160 -7.31 -22.92 -11.57
CA ALA A 160 -8.39 -23.64 -10.89
C ALA A 160 -7.82 -24.62 -9.84
N ILE A 161 -8.54 -24.81 -8.73
CA ILE A 161 -8.23 -25.85 -7.74
C ILE A 161 -9.46 -26.73 -7.48
N SER A 162 -9.26 -28.05 -7.39
CA SER A 162 -10.34 -28.98 -7.06
C SER A 162 -10.95 -28.67 -5.69
N GLY A 163 -12.27 -28.55 -5.63
CA GLY A 163 -13.01 -28.22 -4.41
C GLY A 163 -13.30 -26.72 -4.18
N CYS A 164 -12.98 -25.83 -5.12
CA CYS A 164 -13.46 -24.45 -5.14
C CYS A 164 -14.03 -24.07 -6.51
N PRO A 165 -15.14 -23.31 -6.58
CA PRO A 165 -15.64 -22.80 -7.84
C PRO A 165 -14.77 -21.65 -8.38
N GLY A 166 -14.64 -21.56 -9.70
CA GLY A 166 -13.92 -20.49 -10.40
C GLY A 166 -12.40 -20.65 -10.43
N THR A 167 -11.71 -19.56 -10.75
CA THR A 167 -10.25 -19.48 -10.88
C THR A 167 -9.69 -18.33 -10.02
N GLY A 168 -8.39 -18.36 -9.73
CA GLY A 168 -7.72 -17.30 -8.99
C GLY A 168 -6.23 -17.25 -9.28
N ALA A 169 -5.53 -16.29 -8.67
CA ALA A 169 -4.10 -16.14 -8.83
C ALA A 169 -3.34 -17.32 -8.18
N PRO A 170 -2.36 -17.94 -8.87
CA PRO A 170 -1.62 -19.10 -8.38
C PRO A 170 -0.56 -18.68 -7.34
N ILE A 171 -0.80 -19.06 -6.09
CA ILE A 171 0.13 -18.87 -4.97
C ILE A 171 0.87 -20.19 -4.75
N LEU A 172 2.18 -20.19 -4.99
CA LEU A 172 3.03 -21.34 -4.67
C LEU A 172 3.40 -21.27 -3.19
N MET A 173 3.03 -22.32 -2.45
CA MET A 173 3.46 -22.52 -1.08
C MET A 173 4.61 -23.52 -1.07
N ASP A 174 5.83 -23.05 -0.83
CA ASP A 174 7.04 -23.86 -0.73
C ASP A 174 7.32 -24.25 0.74
N TYR A 175 7.41 -25.55 0.93
CA TYR A 175 7.64 -26.27 2.18
C TYR A 175 9.02 -26.97 2.17
N SER A 176 9.88 -26.71 1.18
CA SER A 176 11.24 -27.27 1.09
C SER A 176 12.04 -27.14 2.40
N LYS A 177 11.91 -26.00 3.10
CA LYS A 177 12.57 -25.72 4.38
C LYS A 177 12.01 -26.51 5.57
N THR A 178 10.89 -27.20 5.41
CA THR A 178 10.29 -28.06 6.46
C THR A 178 10.87 -29.47 6.46
N ALA A 179 11.44 -29.93 5.34
CA ALA A 179 12.00 -31.27 5.18
C ALA A 179 13.47 -31.36 5.66
N LYS A 180 13.70 -31.20 6.96
CA LYS A 180 15.06 -31.35 7.54
C LYS A 180 15.36 -32.83 7.81
N PRO A 181 16.55 -33.37 7.45
CA PRO A 181 16.86 -34.80 7.63
C PRO A 181 16.61 -35.34 9.04
N GLN A 182 16.90 -34.54 10.08
CA GLN A 182 16.70 -34.91 11.48
C GLN A 182 15.22 -34.97 11.92
N VAL A 183 14.31 -34.40 11.13
CA VAL A 183 12.88 -34.28 11.42
C VAL A 183 12.06 -35.22 10.53
N THR A 184 12.46 -35.42 9.28
CA THR A 184 11.68 -36.17 8.29
C THR A 184 11.30 -37.58 8.75
N LEU A 185 12.23 -38.33 9.36
CA LEU A 185 12.00 -39.68 9.92
C LEU A 185 12.50 -39.73 11.38
N PRO A 186 11.70 -39.33 12.38
CA PRO A 186 12.16 -39.25 13.77
C PRO A 186 12.62 -40.58 14.37
N THR A 187 12.09 -41.71 13.88
CA THR A 187 12.49 -43.05 14.32
C THR A 187 13.78 -43.54 13.66
N GLY A 188 14.28 -42.83 12.64
CA GLY A 188 15.41 -43.23 11.82
C GLY A 188 15.13 -44.41 10.87
N ARG A 189 13.88 -44.91 10.80
CA ARG A 189 13.51 -46.04 9.94
C ARG A 189 12.53 -45.60 8.85
N VAL A 190 12.76 -46.08 7.63
CA VAL A 190 11.84 -45.84 6.50
C VAL A 190 10.54 -46.65 6.65
N ILE A 191 10.64 -47.85 7.24
CA ILE A 191 9.53 -48.75 7.49
C ILE A 191 9.51 -49.12 8.97
N GLU A 192 8.34 -48.97 9.56
CA GLU A 192 8.00 -49.44 10.88
C GLU A 192 7.04 -50.61 10.78
N THR A 193 7.25 -51.61 11.62
CA THR A 193 6.27 -52.67 11.85
C THR A 193 5.40 -52.28 13.04
N LEU A 194 4.09 -52.32 12.86
CA LEU A 194 3.08 -52.04 13.87
C LEU A 194 2.26 -53.32 14.15
N ASP A 195 2.31 -53.80 15.38
CA ASP A 195 1.52 -54.96 15.82
C ASP A 195 0.12 -54.52 16.24
N CYS A 196 -0.81 -54.57 15.29
CA CYS A 196 -2.21 -54.22 15.50
C CYS A 196 -3.06 -55.45 15.84
N THR A 197 -4.24 -55.24 16.43
CA THR A 197 -5.18 -56.32 16.77
C THR A 197 -5.65 -57.14 15.57
N PHE A 198 -5.58 -56.58 14.37
CA PHE A 198 -5.99 -57.20 13.11
C PHE A 198 -4.80 -57.74 12.28
N GLY A 199 -3.59 -57.75 12.85
CA GLY A 199 -2.37 -58.24 12.19
C GLY A 199 -1.21 -57.25 12.27
N SER A 200 -0.01 -57.75 12.02
CA SER A 200 1.18 -56.91 11.90
C SER A 200 1.21 -56.24 10.53
N ILE A 201 1.38 -54.91 10.50
CA ILE A 201 1.41 -54.13 9.26
C ILE A 201 2.69 -53.30 9.14
N GLU A 202 3.11 -53.05 7.92
CA GLU A 202 4.19 -52.09 7.62
C GLU A 202 3.62 -50.68 7.45
N ALA A 203 4.33 -49.70 8.00
CA ALA A 203 3.97 -48.30 7.92
C ALA A 203 5.22 -47.42 7.69
N THR A 204 5.08 -46.32 6.95
CA THR A 204 6.08 -45.25 6.93
C THR A 204 5.55 -44.07 7.74
N TYR A 205 6.36 -43.54 8.67
CA TYR A 205 6.03 -42.32 9.40
C TYR A 205 6.86 -41.14 8.89
N CYS A 206 6.25 -39.97 8.70
CA CYS A 206 6.95 -38.77 8.22
C CYS A 206 6.43 -37.49 8.89
N GLU A 207 7.32 -36.58 9.28
CA GLU A 207 7.00 -35.29 9.92
C GLU A 207 7.30 -34.06 9.04
N VAL A 208 6.98 -34.12 7.74
CA VAL A 208 7.09 -32.96 6.85
C VAL A 208 5.71 -32.31 6.65
N GLY A 209 5.59 -31.03 7.00
CA GLY A 209 4.31 -30.32 7.05
C GLY A 209 3.48 -30.69 8.29
N ASN A 210 2.82 -31.85 8.26
CA ASN A 210 2.16 -32.46 9.43
C ASN A 210 2.62 -33.92 9.58
N PRO A 211 2.61 -34.48 10.80
CA PRO A 211 2.98 -35.87 11.02
C PRO A 211 1.93 -36.83 10.45
N ILE A 212 2.38 -37.79 9.63
CA ILE A 212 1.51 -38.77 8.95
C ILE A 212 2.08 -40.18 9.02
N VAL A 213 1.20 -41.14 9.31
CA VAL A 213 1.44 -42.57 9.14
C VAL A 213 0.88 -43.02 7.80
N PHE A 214 1.73 -43.52 6.91
CA PHE A 214 1.36 -44.07 5.61
C PHE A 214 1.29 -45.59 5.68
N VAL A 215 0.16 -46.15 5.25
CA VAL A 215 -0.08 -47.60 5.17
C VAL A 215 -0.71 -47.95 3.84
N GLU A 216 -0.52 -49.18 3.37
CA GLU A 216 -1.22 -49.68 2.19
C GLU A 216 -2.72 -49.82 2.49
N ALA A 217 -3.56 -49.38 1.56
CA ALA A 217 -5.02 -49.45 1.70
C ALA A 217 -5.49 -50.90 1.95
N GLU A 218 -4.87 -51.87 1.27
CA GLU A 218 -5.21 -53.30 1.40
C GLU A 218 -4.88 -53.86 2.79
N SER A 219 -3.88 -53.32 3.50
CA SER A 219 -3.57 -53.71 4.89
C SER A 219 -4.70 -53.33 5.86
N LEU A 220 -5.54 -52.36 5.48
CA LEU A 220 -6.76 -51.98 6.19
C LEU A 220 -8.02 -52.51 5.48
N GLY A 221 -7.89 -53.47 4.57
CA GLY A 221 -9.00 -54.18 3.94
C GLY A 221 -9.85 -53.31 3.00
N ILE A 222 -9.26 -52.27 2.40
CA ILE A 222 -9.91 -51.39 1.42
C ILE A 222 -9.09 -51.28 0.14
N HIS A 223 -9.71 -50.86 -0.96
CA HIS A 223 -9.06 -50.66 -2.26
C HIS A 223 -8.38 -49.29 -2.37
N GLY A 224 -8.79 -48.32 -1.55
CA GLY A 224 -8.29 -46.95 -1.52
C GLY A 224 -9.04 -45.99 -2.46
N ASN A 225 -10.00 -46.47 -3.26
CA ASN A 225 -10.83 -45.66 -4.15
C ASN A 225 -12.23 -45.36 -3.56
N GLU A 226 -12.48 -45.75 -2.31
CA GLU A 226 -13.74 -45.55 -1.60
C GLU A 226 -14.12 -44.06 -1.53
N THR A 227 -15.43 -43.80 -1.45
CA THR A 227 -15.97 -42.46 -1.25
C THR A 227 -15.79 -42.01 0.20
N VAL A 228 -15.88 -40.70 0.45
CA VAL A 228 -15.84 -40.13 1.81
C VAL A 228 -16.89 -40.79 2.70
N ALA A 229 -18.14 -40.84 2.25
CA ALA A 229 -19.24 -41.45 2.99
C ALA A 229 -18.98 -42.93 3.31
N SER A 230 -18.46 -43.70 2.34
CA SER A 230 -18.15 -45.12 2.56
C SER A 230 -17.07 -45.35 3.60
N ILE A 231 -16.13 -44.42 3.78
CA ILE A 231 -15.09 -44.51 4.81
C ILE A 231 -15.66 -44.06 6.16
N ASP A 232 -16.35 -42.92 6.20
CA ASP A 232 -16.90 -42.35 7.43
C ASP A 232 -17.98 -43.24 8.06
N ASP A 233 -18.77 -43.94 7.25
CA ASP A 233 -19.80 -44.88 7.73
C ASP A 233 -19.20 -46.23 8.18
N ASN A 234 -17.94 -46.52 7.85
CA ASN A 234 -17.26 -47.77 8.19
C ASN A 234 -16.54 -47.68 9.54
N LYS A 235 -17.28 -47.92 10.63
CA LYS A 235 -16.77 -47.87 12.00
C LYS A 235 -15.57 -48.78 12.27
N ASP A 236 -15.52 -49.94 11.62
CA ASP A 236 -14.40 -50.88 11.76
C ASP A 236 -13.11 -50.33 11.13
N LEU A 237 -13.22 -49.76 9.93
CA LEU A 237 -12.09 -49.10 9.27
C LEU A 237 -11.57 -47.91 10.07
N ILE A 238 -12.47 -47.07 10.59
CA ILE A 238 -12.10 -45.94 11.45
C ILE A 238 -11.38 -46.43 12.71
N GLN A 239 -11.86 -47.50 13.34
CA GLN A 239 -11.22 -48.08 14.51
C GLN A 239 -9.83 -48.64 14.20
N ARG A 240 -9.65 -49.30 13.05
CA ARG A 240 -8.34 -49.78 12.61
C ARG A 240 -7.39 -48.64 12.29
N GLY A 241 -7.86 -47.59 11.62
CA GLY A 241 -7.09 -46.36 11.40
C GLY A 241 -6.65 -45.70 12.71
N LYS A 242 -7.55 -45.63 13.70
CA LYS A 242 -7.23 -45.16 15.06
C LYS A 242 -6.16 -46.01 15.72
N GLU A 243 -6.23 -47.34 15.61
CA GLU A 243 -5.19 -48.21 16.16
C GLU A 243 -3.84 -47.97 15.48
N VAL A 244 -3.77 -47.89 14.14
CA VAL A 244 -2.51 -47.58 13.42
C VAL A 244 -1.87 -46.30 13.93
N ARG A 245 -2.67 -45.22 14.02
CA ARG A 245 -2.24 -43.93 14.57
C ARG A 245 -1.77 -44.05 16.01
N GLY A 246 -2.54 -44.71 16.87
CA GLY A 246 -2.23 -44.88 18.29
C GLY A 246 -0.96 -45.67 18.52
N ARG A 247 -0.74 -46.75 17.76
CA ARG A 247 0.48 -47.58 17.85
C ARG A 247 1.72 -46.78 17.45
N MET A 248 1.62 -46.00 16.39
CA MET A 248 2.73 -45.12 15.99
C MET A 248 2.98 -44.03 17.02
N ALA A 249 1.93 -43.35 17.51
CA ALA A 249 2.05 -42.33 18.54
C ALA A 249 2.67 -42.89 19.84
N GLN A 250 2.29 -44.10 20.24
CA GLN A 250 2.89 -44.79 21.38
C GLN A 250 4.38 -45.09 21.16
N LYS A 251 4.74 -45.57 19.97
CA LYS A 251 6.14 -45.83 19.59
C LYS A 251 7.01 -44.56 19.62
N LEU A 252 6.43 -43.42 19.27
CA LEU A 252 7.03 -42.08 19.33
C LEU A 252 6.96 -41.43 20.71
N GLN A 253 6.44 -42.14 21.73
CA GLN A 253 6.26 -41.64 23.09
C GLN A 253 5.36 -40.40 23.18
N LYS A 254 4.45 -40.22 22.21
CA LYS A 254 3.42 -39.16 22.18
C LYS A 254 2.13 -39.59 22.86
N CYS A 255 1.97 -40.88 23.15
CA CYS A 255 0.81 -41.44 23.81
C CYS A 255 1.24 -42.61 24.70
N THR A 256 0.65 -42.74 25.89
CA THR A 256 0.99 -43.77 26.87
C THR A 256 0.40 -45.13 26.48
N ASP A 257 -0.83 -45.12 25.96
CA ASP A 257 -1.58 -46.28 25.50
C ASP A 257 -2.25 -45.92 24.18
N TRP A 258 -2.02 -46.72 23.13
CA TRP A 258 -2.57 -46.48 21.79
C TRP A 258 -4.09 -46.26 21.80
N ALA A 259 -4.83 -46.87 22.74
CA ALA A 259 -6.28 -46.73 22.86
C ALA A 259 -6.70 -45.29 23.23
N LYS A 260 -5.82 -44.54 23.90
CA LYS A 260 -6.04 -43.17 24.40
C LYS A 260 -5.60 -42.07 23.44
N VAL A 261 -5.25 -42.42 22.21
CA VAL A 261 -4.64 -41.46 21.26
C VAL A 261 -5.53 -40.25 20.95
N ASP A 262 -6.85 -40.39 21.01
CA ASP A 262 -7.76 -39.25 20.79
C ASP A 262 -7.78 -38.26 21.96
N GLU A 263 -7.44 -38.71 23.18
CA GLU A 263 -7.34 -37.84 24.35
C GLU A 263 -5.93 -37.23 24.48
N GLU A 264 -4.88 -38.03 24.28
CA GLU A 264 -3.50 -37.63 24.58
C GLU A 264 -2.77 -36.97 23.40
N SER A 265 -3.20 -37.24 22.16
CA SER A 265 -2.60 -36.69 20.95
C SER A 265 -3.70 -36.42 19.91
N PRO A 266 -4.67 -35.53 20.15
CA PRO A 266 -5.82 -35.33 19.28
C PRO A 266 -5.42 -34.97 17.85
N MET A 267 -6.19 -35.43 16.85
CA MET A 267 -5.98 -35.24 15.40
C MET A 267 -4.67 -35.77 14.77
N LEU A 268 -3.57 -35.89 15.52
CA LEU A 268 -2.25 -36.26 15.02
C LEU A 268 -1.72 -37.57 15.64
N PRO A 269 -0.82 -38.30 14.97
CA PRO A 269 -0.50 -38.17 13.56
C PRO A 269 -1.69 -38.55 12.66
N MET A 270 -1.78 -37.98 11.46
CA MET A 270 -2.83 -38.35 10.52
C MET A 270 -2.54 -39.75 9.93
N VAL A 271 -3.55 -40.42 9.37
CA VAL A 271 -3.36 -41.72 8.70
C VAL A 271 -3.68 -41.57 7.22
N ALA A 272 -2.70 -41.86 6.37
CA ALA A 272 -2.86 -41.88 4.93
C ALA A 272 -2.86 -43.33 4.43
N MET A 273 -4.00 -43.75 3.89
CA MET A 273 -4.17 -45.04 3.23
C MET A 273 -3.88 -44.85 1.76
N VAL A 274 -2.84 -45.51 1.25
CA VAL A 274 -2.36 -45.32 -0.12
C VAL A 274 -2.52 -46.57 -0.97
N SER A 275 -2.85 -46.38 -2.24
CA SER A 275 -2.95 -47.44 -3.23
C SER A 275 -2.59 -46.95 -4.63
N LYS A 276 -2.55 -47.88 -5.60
CA LYS A 276 -2.30 -47.53 -7.00
C LYS A 276 -3.39 -46.57 -7.51
N PRO A 277 -3.03 -45.58 -8.34
CA PRO A 277 -4.00 -44.66 -8.91
C PRO A 277 -4.98 -45.41 -9.82
N THR A 278 -6.25 -45.02 -9.78
CA THR A 278 -7.29 -45.56 -10.67
C THR A 278 -7.45 -44.70 -11.94
N SER A 279 -6.97 -43.45 -11.88
CA SER A 279 -6.94 -42.53 -13.01
C SER A 279 -5.60 -42.58 -13.75
N LYS A 280 -5.60 -42.26 -15.05
CA LYS A 280 -4.38 -42.17 -15.87
C LYS A 280 -3.50 -40.97 -15.50
N GLU A 281 -4.10 -39.93 -14.93
CA GLU A 281 -3.41 -38.68 -14.53
C GLU A 281 -2.78 -38.78 -13.13
N GLY A 282 -3.22 -39.74 -12.30
CA GLY A 282 -2.71 -39.93 -10.96
C GLY A 282 -1.40 -40.73 -10.94
N HIS A 283 -0.49 -40.34 -10.05
CA HIS A 283 0.72 -41.09 -9.72
C HIS A 283 0.52 -42.02 -8.52
N ILE A 284 -0.34 -41.59 -7.58
CA ILE A 284 -0.72 -42.36 -6.40
C ILE A 284 -2.12 -41.96 -5.96
N GLN A 285 -2.86 -42.88 -5.33
CA GLN A 285 -4.13 -42.60 -4.70
C GLN A 285 -3.96 -42.55 -3.17
N SER A 286 -4.62 -41.60 -2.52
CA SER A 286 -4.57 -41.44 -1.07
C SER A 286 -5.95 -41.15 -0.47
N ARG A 287 -6.22 -41.75 0.70
CA ARG A 287 -7.33 -41.43 1.59
C ARG A 287 -6.76 -41.04 2.95
N LEU A 288 -6.91 -39.77 3.30
CA LEU A 288 -6.34 -39.19 4.51
C LEU A 288 -7.41 -39.10 5.59
N LEU A 289 -7.19 -39.75 6.73
CA LEU A 289 -7.99 -39.59 7.92
C LEU A 289 -7.42 -38.45 8.78
N LEU A 290 -8.26 -37.48 9.10
CA LEU A 290 -8.00 -36.40 10.04
C LEU A 290 -9.12 -36.40 11.08
N ASP A 291 -8.74 -36.49 12.36
CA ASP A 291 -9.70 -36.59 13.47
C ASP A 291 -10.74 -37.71 13.28
N ASN A 292 -10.29 -38.89 12.82
CA ASN A 292 -11.13 -40.07 12.58
C ASN A 292 -12.22 -39.88 11.51
N HIS A 293 -12.08 -38.86 10.65
CA HIS A 293 -12.93 -38.63 9.48
C HIS A 293 -12.09 -38.57 8.20
N CYS A 294 -12.66 -39.03 7.09
CA CYS A 294 -12.04 -38.94 5.78
C CYS A 294 -12.04 -37.49 5.29
N HIS A 295 -10.84 -36.98 4.99
CA HIS A 295 -10.71 -35.65 4.43
C HIS A 295 -11.38 -35.61 3.04
N PRO A 296 -12.31 -34.66 2.77
CA PRO A 296 -13.10 -34.67 1.53
C PRO A 296 -12.29 -34.35 0.26
N SER A 297 -11.10 -33.78 0.43
CA SER A 297 -10.10 -33.61 -0.63
C SER A 297 -8.74 -34.16 -0.17
N MET A 298 -7.69 -33.37 -0.16
CA MET A 298 -6.40 -33.68 0.44
C MET A 298 -5.87 -32.43 1.14
N ALA A 299 -5.38 -32.56 2.37
CA ALA A 299 -4.72 -31.45 3.05
C ALA A 299 -3.43 -31.08 2.30
N GLY A 300 -3.13 -29.79 2.11
CA GLY A 300 -1.90 -29.36 1.42
C GLY A 300 -0.62 -29.88 2.09
N THR A 301 -0.58 -29.86 3.43
CA THR A 301 0.50 -30.48 4.22
C THR A 301 0.53 -32.00 4.05
N GLY A 302 -0.63 -32.63 3.89
CA GLY A 302 -0.72 -34.04 3.50
C GLY A 302 -0.07 -34.32 2.14
N GLY A 303 -0.33 -33.46 1.16
CA GLY A 303 0.27 -33.57 -0.18
C GLY A 303 1.79 -33.45 -0.16
N VAL A 304 2.31 -32.47 0.57
CA VAL A 304 3.76 -32.26 0.79
C VAL A 304 4.40 -33.45 1.49
N CYS A 305 3.76 -33.98 2.53
CA CYS A 305 4.26 -35.14 3.25
C CYS A 305 4.31 -36.39 2.35
N THR A 306 3.24 -36.64 1.58
CA THR A 306 3.20 -37.72 0.57
C THR A 306 4.29 -37.54 -0.50
N ALA A 307 4.50 -36.31 -0.99
CA ALA A 307 5.55 -36.01 -1.95
C ALA A 307 6.95 -36.26 -1.37
N THR A 308 7.15 -35.95 -0.09
CA THR A 308 8.39 -36.23 0.64
C THR A 308 8.67 -37.73 0.65
N VAL A 309 7.73 -38.54 1.16
CA VAL A 309 7.94 -39.99 1.26
C VAL A 309 8.00 -40.67 -0.11
N SER A 310 7.42 -40.08 -1.16
CA SER A 310 7.57 -40.59 -2.54
C SER A 310 9.02 -40.60 -3.03
N ARG A 311 9.87 -39.72 -2.48
CA ARG A 311 11.30 -39.61 -2.80
C ARG A 311 12.21 -40.30 -1.78
N ILE A 312 11.65 -40.96 -0.76
CA ILE A 312 12.40 -41.80 0.17
C ILE A 312 12.34 -43.24 -0.35
N GLN A 313 13.48 -43.76 -0.77
CA GLN A 313 13.58 -45.10 -1.35
C GLN A 313 13.07 -46.17 -0.38
N GLY A 314 12.15 -47.02 -0.83
CA GLY A 314 11.62 -48.13 -0.05
C GLY A 314 10.52 -47.77 0.95
N SER A 315 10.06 -46.51 1.00
CA SER A 315 8.85 -46.14 1.76
C SER A 315 7.58 -46.77 1.17
N ILE A 316 6.50 -46.85 1.95
CA ILE A 316 5.20 -47.37 1.47
C ILE A 316 4.73 -46.62 0.20
N VAL A 317 4.84 -45.28 0.19
CA VAL A 317 4.46 -44.46 -0.97
C VAL A 317 5.37 -44.72 -2.17
N ASN A 318 6.68 -44.82 -1.95
CA ASN A 318 7.68 -45.08 -3.00
C ASN A 318 7.50 -46.46 -3.67
N ARG A 319 7.00 -47.46 -2.93
CA ARG A 319 6.71 -48.80 -3.46
C ARG A 319 5.46 -48.87 -4.34
N ILE A 320 4.49 -47.98 -4.12
CA ILE A 320 3.15 -48.04 -4.74
C ILE A 320 3.01 -47.11 -5.94
N LEU A 321 3.74 -45.99 -5.94
CA LEU A 321 3.64 -44.96 -6.98
C LEU A 321 3.85 -45.52 -8.41
N SER A 322 3.29 -44.85 -9.41
CA SER A 322 3.55 -45.19 -10.81
C SER A 322 5.01 -44.90 -11.18
N ASN A 323 5.60 -45.68 -12.10
CA ASN A 323 6.98 -45.49 -12.54
C ASN A 323 7.25 -44.06 -13.06
N SER A 324 6.26 -43.46 -13.75
CA SER A 324 6.34 -42.08 -14.26
C SER A 324 6.49 -41.02 -13.17
N ALA A 325 6.14 -41.34 -11.92
CA ALA A 325 6.13 -40.37 -10.84
C ALA A 325 7.54 -39.98 -10.37
N LEU A 326 8.55 -40.82 -10.58
CA LEU A 326 9.95 -40.54 -10.21
C LEU A 326 10.67 -39.67 -11.25
N GLU A 327 10.19 -39.69 -12.50
CA GLU A 327 10.74 -38.89 -13.61
C GLU A 327 10.12 -37.49 -13.70
N SER A 328 9.04 -37.24 -12.96
CA SER A 328 8.30 -35.97 -12.97
C SER A 328 8.67 -35.07 -11.79
N ASP A 329 8.81 -33.77 -12.06
CA ASP A 329 8.91 -32.71 -11.04
C ASP A 329 7.57 -32.40 -10.35
N THR A 330 6.50 -33.14 -10.68
CA THR A 330 5.17 -33.02 -10.07
C THR A 330 4.61 -34.38 -9.69
N LEU A 331 4.25 -34.55 -8.43
CA LEU A 331 3.50 -35.71 -7.94
C LEU A 331 2.00 -35.42 -8.00
N MET A 332 1.27 -36.17 -8.83
CA MET A 332 -0.18 -36.11 -8.92
C MET A 332 -0.83 -37.07 -7.92
N ILE A 333 -1.39 -36.52 -6.84
CA ILE A 333 -2.06 -37.31 -5.80
C ILE A 333 -3.57 -37.33 -6.05
N GLN A 334 -4.12 -38.50 -6.35
CA GLN A 334 -5.57 -38.69 -6.51
C GLN A 334 -6.25 -38.82 -5.13
N HIS A 335 -7.26 -38.00 -4.89
CA HIS A 335 -8.03 -37.92 -3.64
C HIS A 335 -9.55 -37.90 -3.95
N PRO A 336 -10.46 -37.93 -2.94
CA PRO A 336 -11.90 -38.07 -3.22
C PRO A 336 -12.49 -37.00 -4.16
N ALA A 337 -12.06 -35.74 -4.04
CA ALA A 337 -12.52 -34.64 -4.89
C ALA A 337 -11.76 -34.42 -6.22
N GLY A 338 -10.82 -35.28 -6.61
CA GLY A 338 -10.00 -35.11 -7.84
C GLY A 338 -8.51 -35.32 -7.60
N HIS A 339 -7.68 -34.39 -8.08
CA HIS A 339 -6.22 -34.51 -8.03
C HIS A 339 -5.55 -33.30 -7.39
N LEU A 340 -4.51 -33.56 -6.62
CA LEU A 340 -3.63 -32.55 -6.06
C LEU A 340 -2.25 -32.64 -6.72
N PRO A 341 -1.87 -31.66 -7.57
CA PRO A 341 -0.50 -31.52 -8.03
C PRO A 341 0.38 -31.00 -6.89
N VAL A 342 1.49 -31.68 -6.63
CA VAL A 342 2.53 -31.25 -5.69
C VAL A 342 3.86 -31.16 -6.44
N SER A 343 4.44 -29.96 -6.51
CA SER A 343 5.77 -29.75 -7.07
C SER A 343 6.80 -30.39 -6.14
N VAL A 344 7.61 -31.29 -6.69
CA VAL A 344 8.61 -32.06 -5.93
C VAL A 344 9.85 -32.25 -6.77
N LYS A 345 10.89 -31.50 -6.41
CA LYS A 345 12.22 -31.62 -7.00
C LYS A 345 13.23 -31.88 -5.90
N ALA A 346 13.84 -33.06 -5.96
CA ALA A 346 14.73 -33.56 -4.92
C ALA A 346 16.07 -34.01 -5.49
N LYS A 347 17.10 -33.93 -4.67
CA LYS A 347 18.43 -34.51 -4.89
C LYS A 347 18.73 -35.51 -3.79
N ASP A 348 19.65 -36.43 -4.05
CA ASP A 348 20.17 -37.32 -3.03
C ASP A 348 20.87 -36.51 -1.92
N GLY A 349 20.48 -36.77 -0.67
CA GLY A 349 21.08 -36.17 0.51
C GLY A 349 21.86 -37.18 1.36
N GLU A 350 22.22 -36.76 2.57
CA GLU A 350 22.90 -37.62 3.54
C GLU A 350 21.96 -38.71 4.10
N ASN A 351 22.51 -39.86 4.45
CA ASN A 351 21.82 -41.00 5.08
C ASN A 351 20.61 -41.55 4.29
N GLY A 352 20.60 -41.40 2.96
CA GLY A 352 19.53 -41.91 2.09
C GLY A 352 18.23 -41.09 2.15
N LEU A 353 18.26 -39.89 2.75
CA LEU A 353 17.14 -38.96 2.74
C LEU A 353 17.31 -37.91 1.63
N PRO A 354 16.23 -37.57 0.90
CA PRO A 354 16.27 -36.55 -0.15
C PRO A 354 16.40 -35.13 0.43
N VAL A 355 17.12 -34.26 -0.29
CA VAL A 355 17.12 -32.81 -0.08
C VAL A 355 16.25 -32.17 -1.16
N PHE A 356 15.28 -31.35 -0.76
CA PHE A 356 14.32 -30.75 -1.68
C PHE A 356 14.75 -29.36 -2.14
N GLU A 357 14.87 -29.18 -3.45
CA GLU A 357 15.00 -27.84 -4.06
C GLU A 357 13.65 -27.13 -4.07
N VAL A 358 12.59 -27.89 -4.39
CA VAL A 358 11.20 -27.44 -4.39
C VAL A 358 10.38 -28.54 -3.78
N LEU A 359 9.56 -28.19 -2.79
CA LEU A 359 8.58 -29.10 -2.22
C LEU A 359 7.36 -28.28 -1.86
N GLY A 360 6.40 -28.18 -2.76
CA GLY A 360 5.32 -27.22 -2.61
C GLY A 360 4.08 -27.54 -3.41
N PHE A 361 3.03 -26.78 -3.18
CA PHE A 361 1.77 -26.92 -3.89
C PHE A 361 1.20 -25.54 -4.19
N ILE A 362 0.40 -25.45 -5.25
CA ILE A 362 -0.26 -24.21 -5.64
C ILE A 362 -1.65 -24.14 -5.01
N ARG A 363 -2.00 -22.97 -4.47
CA ARG A 363 -3.36 -22.62 -4.03
C ARG A 363 -3.74 -21.25 -4.56
N THR A 364 -5.00 -20.91 -4.37
CA THR A 364 -5.50 -19.56 -4.58
C THR A 364 -5.95 -19.00 -3.23
N SER A 365 -5.96 -17.66 -3.09
CA SER A 365 -6.52 -16.96 -1.92
C SER A 365 -7.56 -15.94 -2.35
N ARG A 366 -8.50 -15.57 -1.47
CA ARG A 366 -9.50 -14.53 -1.72
C ARG A 366 -9.97 -13.90 -0.42
N TYR A 367 -9.94 -12.57 -0.33
CA TYR A 367 -10.59 -11.80 0.72
C TYR A 367 -12.10 -11.89 0.56
N LEU A 368 -12.79 -12.29 1.62
CA LEU A 368 -14.25 -12.36 1.65
C LEU A 368 -14.85 -11.16 2.38
N PHE A 369 -14.17 -10.67 3.41
CA PHE A 369 -14.58 -9.54 4.23
C PHE A 369 -13.37 -8.96 4.98
N GLN A 370 -13.36 -7.65 5.20
CA GLN A 370 -12.45 -6.96 6.12
C GLN A 370 -13.25 -5.88 6.86
N GLY A 371 -13.14 -5.83 8.18
CA GLY A 371 -13.90 -4.88 8.97
C GLY A 371 -13.80 -5.11 10.47
N GLN A 372 -14.83 -4.68 11.20
CA GLN A 372 -14.95 -4.84 12.64
C GLN A 372 -15.81 -6.08 12.97
N LEU A 373 -15.25 -7.01 13.74
CA LEU A 373 -15.96 -8.17 14.28
C LEU A 373 -16.48 -7.80 15.66
N PHE A 374 -17.80 -7.85 15.85
CA PHE A 374 -18.40 -7.58 17.14
C PHE A 374 -18.09 -8.67 18.15
N VAL A 375 -17.75 -8.25 19.36
CA VAL A 375 -17.39 -9.12 20.47
C VAL A 375 -18.45 -8.95 21.56
N PRO A 376 -18.95 -10.05 22.15
CA PRO A 376 -19.81 -10.00 23.32
C PRO A 376 -19.20 -9.17 24.45
N ALA A 377 -20.03 -8.39 25.14
CA ALA A 377 -19.57 -7.42 26.14
C ALA A 377 -18.86 -8.07 27.34
N ASP A 378 -19.30 -9.26 27.76
CA ASP A 378 -18.68 -10.05 28.82
C ASP A 378 -17.22 -10.41 28.51
N ILE A 379 -16.94 -10.89 27.29
CA ILE A 379 -15.57 -11.19 26.85
C ILE A 379 -14.72 -9.92 26.76
N GLN A 380 -15.29 -8.81 26.28
CA GLN A 380 -14.58 -7.53 26.20
C GLN A 380 -14.23 -7.00 27.60
N ASP A 381 -15.14 -7.13 28.56
CA ASP A 381 -14.94 -6.67 29.94
C ASP A 381 -13.83 -7.49 30.62
N ASP A 382 -13.78 -8.80 30.41
CA ASP A 382 -12.69 -9.65 30.90
C ASP A 382 -11.35 -9.28 30.27
N TRP A 383 -11.34 -8.95 28.98
CA TRP A 383 -10.15 -8.46 28.32
C TRP A 383 -9.69 -7.11 28.85
N ASN A 384 -10.60 -6.15 29.04
CA ASN A 384 -10.28 -4.84 29.60
C ASN A 384 -9.73 -4.96 31.03
N ARG A 385 -10.36 -5.79 31.88
CA ARG A 385 -9.88 -6.09 33.24
C ARG A 385 -8.47 -6.70 33.24
N SER A 386 -8.16 -7.56 32.28
CA SER A 386 -6.81 -8.15 32.14
C SER A 386 -5.73 -7.11 31.77
N LYS A 387 -6.10 -6.06 31.02
CA LYS A 387 -5.21 -4.93 30.72
C LYS A 387 -4.98 -4.05 31.96
N GLU A 388 -6.02 -3.86 32.77
CA GLU A 388 -5.91 -3.10 34.03
C GLU A 388 -5.10 -3.84 35.11
N SER A 389 -5.24 -5.17 35.21
CA SER A 389 -4.47 -5.98 36.16
C SER A 389 -3.00 -6.15 35.77
N SER A 390 -2.68 -6.24 34.48
CA SER A 390 -1.29 -6.22 34.01
C SER A 390 -0.62 -4.84 34.21
N ASN A 391 -1.39 -3.75 34.09
CA ASN A 391 -0.94 -2.40 34.44
C ASN A 391 -0.81 -2.17 35.96
N SER A 392 -1.62 -2.80 36.80
CA SER A 392 -1.52 -2.64 38.26
C SER A 392 -0.34 -3.42 38.86
N VAL A 393 0.04 -4.56 38.27
CA VAL A 393 1.26 -5.30 38.63
C VAL A 393 2.52 -4.55 38.15
N SER A 394 2.48 -3.90 36.99
CA SER A 394 3.59 -3.04 36.54
C SER A 394 3.69 -1.74 37.35
N ALA A 395 2.56 -1.20 37.84
CA ALA A 395 2.54 -0.05 38.75
C ALA A 395 3.05 -0.40 40.16
N ALA A 396 2.75 -1.60 40.69
CA ALA A 396 3.28 -2.07 41.97
C ALA A 396 4.79 -2.35 41.93
N GLY A 397 5.32 -2.76 40.77
CA GLY A 397 6.77 -2.87 40.53
C GLY A 397 7.47 -1.51 40.37
N LYS A 398 6.77 -0.47 39.94
CA LYS A 398 7.30 0.91 39.83
C LYS A 398 7.26 1.70 41.14
N ALA A 399 6.43 1.31 42.10
CA ALA A 399 6.26 2.03 43.36
C ALA A 399 7.42 1.85 44.37
N LEU A 400 8.45 1.06 44.05
CA LEU A 400 9.64 0.86 44.90
C LEU A 400 10.91 1.58 44.39
N ASP A 401 10.84 2.32 43.28
CA ASP A 401 12.00 3.03 42.68
C ASP A 401 11.82 4.57 42.59
N GLU A 402 10.86 5.15 43.34
CA GLU A 402 10.63 6.61 43.38
C GLU A 402 11.60 7.40 44.29
N GLN A 403 12.85 6.93 44.44
CA GLN A 403 13.92 7.69 45.12
C GLN A 403 15.24 7.64 44.34
N ALA A 404 15.22 8.13 43.10
CA ALA A 404 16.35 8.82 42.47
C ALA A 404 15.87 9.34 41.11
N ILE A 405 15.54 10.63 41.03
CA ILE A 405 15.50 11.32 39.73
C ILE A 405 16.95 11.63 39.38
N ASP A 406 17.58 10.69 38.68
CA ASP A 406 18.77 10.95 37.88
C ASP A 406 18.45 10.47 36.47
N HIS A 407 18.60 11.36 35.50
CA HIS A 407 18.31 11.08 34.09
C HIS A 407 19.28 10.04 33.55
N PRO A 408 18.81 8.87 33.04
CA PRO A 408 19.66 8.03 32.22
C PRO A 408 19.39 8.35 30.75
N SER A 409 20.34 9.07 30.17
CA SER A 409 20.72 8.94 28.77
C SER A 409 20.97 7.47 28.42
N ASP A 410 20.23 6.97 27.44
CA ASP A 410 20.68 6.02 26.40
C ASP A 410 19.45 5.33 25.80
N ALA A 411 18.80 6.04 24.88
CA ALA A 411 18.05 5.41 23.80
C ALA A 411 18.96 5.41 22.58
N GLN A 412 19.12 4.21 22.01
CA GLN A 412 19.86 3.94 20.78
C GLN A 412 19.57 5.00 19.73
N GLN A 413 20.65 5.60 19.23
CA GLN A 413 20.68 6.45 18.03
C GLN A 413 19.98 5.72 16.87
N SER A 414 18.69 6.00 16.69
CA SER A 414 18.14 6.15 15.35
C SER A 414 18.59 7.51 14.85
N ASP A 415 19.17 7.53 13.66
CA ASP A 415 19.62 8.72 12.95
C ASP A 415 18.41 9.65 12.71
N ASP A 416 18.21 10.59 13.63
CA ASP A 416 17.05 11.50 13.66
C ASP A 416 17.46 12.81 12.97
N SER A 417 17.59 12.79 11.64
CA SER A 417 17.78 14.01 10.86
C SER A 417 16.44 14.74 10.71
N SER A 418 16.09 15.51 11.74
CA SER A 418 14.98 16.45 11.71
C SER A 418 15.14 17.44 10.53
N PRO A 419 14.03 17.92 9.91
CA PRO A 419 14.08 18.99 8.91
C PRO A 419 14.70 20.32 9.41
N THR A 420 14.95 20.45 10.72
CA THR A 420 15.64 21.61 11.32
C THR A 420 17.17 21.57 11.24
N ASP A 421 17.78 20.39 11.09
CA ASP A 421 19.25 20.25 11.10
C ASP A 421 19.88 20.37 9.70
N VAL A 422 19.05 20.35 8.66
CA VAL A 422 19.49 20.47 7.27
C VAL A 422 19.98 21.88 6.98
N GLN A 423 21.19 21.96 6.44
CA GLN A 423 21.86 23.19 6.04
C GLN A 423 21.70 23.42 4.52
N PHE A 424 21.92 24.66 4.09
CA PHE A 424 21.85 24.99 2.67
C PHE A 424 22.88 24.20 1.85
N GLU A 425 24.02 23.90 2.44
CA GLU A 425 25.11 23.12 1.85
C GLU A 425 24.71 21.67 1.52
N ASP A 426 23.61 21.17 2.11
CA ASP A 426 23.05 19.85 1.81
C ASP A 426 22.18 19.86 0.53
N LEU A 427 21.89 21.04 -0.03
CA LEU A 427 21.21 21.16 -1.32
C LEU A 427 22.20 20.95 -2.46
N SER A 428 21.86 20.04 -3.38
CA SER A 428 22.62 19.89 -4.61
C SER A 428 22.49 21.15 -5.49
N PRO A 429 23.46 21.45 -6.37
CA PRO A 429 23.34 22.56 -7.32
C PRO A 429 22.06 22.49 -8.17
N GLU A 430 21.65 21.28 -8.53
CA GLU A 430 20.40 21.01 -9.25
C GLU A 430 19.16 21.37 -8.42
N ALA A 431 19.15 21.04 -7.13
CA ALA A 431 18.05 21.38 -6.22
C ALA A 431 17.89 22.90 -6.09
N VAL A 432 19.00 23.62 -5.89
CA VAL A 432 19.00 25.09 -5.85
C VAL A 432 18.47 25.67 -7.17
N GLU A 433 18.92 25.13 -8.29
CA GLU A 433 18.48 25.61 -9.61
C GLU A 433 16.99 25.36 -9.85
N ARG A 434 16.49 24.18 -9.48
CA ARG A 434 15.06 23.86 -9.57
C ARG A 434 14.21 24.85 -8.76
N LEU A 435 14.63 25.20 -7.54
CA LEU A 435 13.92 26.19 -6.72
C LEU A 435 13.91 27.58 -7.37
N ARG A 436 15.01 28.02 -7.99
CA ARG A 436 15.05 29.28 -8.73
C ARG A 436 14.08 29.28 -9.90
N GLN A 437 14.03 28.18 -10.65
CA GLN A 437 13.10 28.03 -11.76
C GLN A 437 11.64 28.07 -11.28
N CYS A 438 11.30 27.33 -10.22
CA CYS A 438 9.97 27.34 -9.61
C CYS A 438 9.61 28.71 -9.00
N LEU A 439 10.58 29.45 -8.46
CA LEU A 439 10.35 30.81 -7.95
C LEU A 439 9.99 31.77 -9.07
N LEU A 440 10.76 31.77 -10.16
CA LEU A 440 10.46 32.59 -11.33
C LEU A 440 9.10 32.22 -11.93
N ASP A 441 8.79 30.92 -12.04
CA ASP A 441 7.47 30.45 -12.43
C ASP A 441 6.35 31.04 -11.55
N PHE A 442 6.46 30.85 -10.23
CA PHE A 442 5.47 31.33 -9.27
C PHE A 442 5.24 32.85 -9.40
N ILE A 443 6.31 33.65 -9.44
CA ILE A 443 6.20 35.11 -9.55
C ILE A 443 5.53 35.48 -10.88
N GLY A 444 6.00 34.93 -12.00
CA GLY A 444 5.46 35.25 -13.32
C GLY A 444 3.97 34.92 -13.43
N VAL A 445 3.56 33.73 -12.99
CA VAL A 445 2.17 33.30 -13.02
C VAL A 445 1.30 34.14 -12.08
N ALA A 446 1.78 34.48 -10.89
CA ALA A 446 1.04 35.33 -9.95
C ALA A 446 0.85 36.77 -10.48
N GLU A 447 1.91 37.38 -11.03
CA GLU A 447 1.86 38.70 -11.63
C GLU A 447 0.81 38.76 -12.75
N LEU A 448 0.89 37.85 -13.72
CA LEU A 448 -0.08 37.79 -14.83
C LEU A 448 -1.49 37.46 -14.31
N GLY A 449 -1.62 36.47 -13.43
CA GLY A 449 -2.88 36.01 -12.85
C GLY A 449 -3.62 37.11 -12.10
N SER A 450 -2.91 38.06 -11.49
CA SER A 450 -3.50 39.23 -10.84
C SER A 450 -4.27 40.14 -11.81
N LYS A 451 -3.88 40.17 -13.10
CA LYS A 451 -4.43 41.05 -14.13
C LYS A 451 -5.47 40.40 -15.02
N VAL A 452 -5.22 39.16 -15.45
CA VAL A 452 -6.01 38.53 -16.52
C VAL A 452 -7.13 37.64 -16.01
N ALA A 453 -7.08 37.19 -14.75
CA ALA A 453 -8.05 36.23 -14.25
C ALA A 453 -9.25 36.90 -13.59
N GLU A 454 -10.45 36.45 -13.98
CA GLU A 454 -11.73 36.98 -13.46
C GLU A 454 -11.89 36.81 -11.94
N SER A 455 -11.25 35.81 -11.34
CA SER A 455 -11.35 35.56 -9.89
C SER A 455 -10.50 36.51 -9.05
N SER A 456 -9.39 37.01 -9.59
CA SER A 456 -8.42 37.82 -8.85
C SER A 456 -9.03 39.08 -8.21
N PRO A 457 -9.79 39.94 -8.92
CA PRO A 457 -10.43 41.10 -8.29
C PRO A 457 -11.49 40.72 -7.25
N VAL A 458 -12.15 39.55 -7.39
CA VAL A 458 -13.14 39.06 -6.43
C VAL A 458 -12.47 38.61 -5.14
N PHE A 459 -11.34 37.90 -5.23
CA PHE A 459 -10.56 37.50 -4.06
C PHE A 459 -9.98 38.71 -3.33
N LEU A 460 -9.42 39.68 -4.07
CA LEU A 460 -8.94 40.94 -3.48
C LEU A 460 -10.03 41.65 -2.69
N LYS A 461 -11.20 41.85 -3.31
CA LYS A 461 -12.35 42.47 -2.66
C LYS A 461 -12.81 41.69 -1.42
N GLY A 462 -12.80 40.36 -1.47
CA GLY A 462 -13.11 39.51 -0.33
C GLY A 462 -12.16 39.74 0.84
N VAL A 463 -10.86 39.87 0.57
CA VAL A 463 -9.84 40.20 1.58
C VAL A 463 -10.03 41.62 2.12
N GLU A 464 -10.30 42.61 1.27
CA GLU A 464 -10.61 43.99 1.70
C GLU A 464 -11.82 44.03 2.66
N MET A 465 -12.85 43.21 2.40
CA MET A 465 -14.04 43.12 3.25
C MET A 465 -13.73 42.55 4.64
N VAL A 466 -12.94 41.47 4.74
CA VAL A 466 -12.63 40.85 6.05
C VAL A 466 -11.57 41.61 6.84
N THR A 467 -10.69 42.32 6.15
CA THR A 467 -9.69 43.19 6.79
C THR A 467 -10.26 44.56 7.16
N ALA A 468 -11.49 44.88 6.76
CA ALA A 468 -12.09 46.20 6.88
C ALA A 468 -11.18 47.32 6.32
N GLY A 469 -10.36 47.00 5.32
CA GLY A 469 -9.37 47.90 4.75
C GLY A 469 -8.17 48.22 5.63
N PHE A 470 -7.92 47.50 6.73
CA PHE A 470 -6.68 47.66 7.51
C PHE A 470 -5.48 47.28 6.63
N PRO A 471 -4.60 48.24 6.28
CA PRO A 471 -3.42 47.94 5.48
C PRO A 471 -2.41 47.18 6.35
N GLY A 472 -1.71 46.24 5.73
CA GLY A 472 -0.48 45.69 6.29
C GLY A 472 0.72 46.12 5.46
N ASN A 473 1.87 45.48 5.69
CA ASN A 473 3.12 45.86 5.06
C ASN A 473 3.56 44.92 3.93
N ASN A 474 2.89 43.78 3.74
CA ASN A 474 3.30 42.76 2.80
C ASN A 474 2.71 42.98 1.41
N THR A 475 3.53 42.75 0.39
CA THR A 475 3.26 42.98 -1.02
C THR A 475 2.27 41.96 -1.57
N VAL A 476 1.27 42.44 -2.30
CA VAL A 476 0.41 41.61 -3.15
C VAL A 476 0.82 41.77 -4.60
N LEU A 477 1.35 40.71 -5.20
CA LEU A 477 1.95 40.68 -6.54
C LEU A 477 0.98 41.21 -7.59
N GLY A 478 1.50 42.00 -8.52
CA GLY A 478 0.75 42.67 -9.57
C GLY A 478 -0.26 43.73 -9.10
N THR A 479 -0.19 44.19 -7.84
CA THR A 479 -1.06 45.24 -7.31
C THR A 479 -0.28 46.28 -6.50
N ASP A 480 -0.88 47.45 -6.27
CA ASP A 480 -0.36 48.47 -5.35
C ASP A 480 -0.82 48.25 -3.89
N LYS A 481 -1.48 47.12 -3.61
CA LYS A 481 -2.09 46.83 -2.32
C LYS A 481 -1.14 46.11 -1.40
N ARG A 482 -1.28 46.39 -0.09
CA ARG A 482 -0.54 45.73 0.97
C ARG A 482 -1.46 45.25 2.08
N PHE A 483 -1.19 44.05 2.59
CA PHE A 483 -1.97 43.41 3.64
C PHE A 483 -1.05 42.77 4.69
N PRO A 484 -1.59 42.35 5.84
CA PRO A 484 -0.86 41.47 6.74
C PRO A 484 -0.39 40.19 6.02
N ALA A 485 0.75 39.65 6.43
CA ALA A 485 1.44 38.56 5.74
C ALA A 485 0.52 37.37 5.35
N GLN A 486 -0.37 36.94 6.24
CA GLN A 486 -1.30 35.82 5.99
C GLN A 486 -2.26 36.09 4.83
N TYR A 487 -2.69 37.34 4.64
CA TYR A 487 -3.61 37.71 3.57
C TYR A 487 -2.87 38.04 2.27
N ALA A 488 -1.67 38.60 2.36
CA ALA A 488 -0.81 38.77 1.19
C ALA A 488 -0.41 37.41 0.60
N ALA A 489 0.00 36.45 1.44
CA ALA A 489 0.25 35.07 1.05
C ALA A 489 -0.99 34.42 0.41
N MET A 490 -2.18 34.61 1.00
CA MET A 490 -3.43 34.12 0.42
C MET A 490 -3.67 34.64 -0.99
N LEU A 491 -3.55 35.95 -1.21
CA LEU A 491 -3.80 36.56 -2.53
C LEU A 491 -2.74 36.12 -3.54
N ASN A 492 -1.46 36.14 -3.17
CA ASN A 492 -0.36 35.73 -4.05
C ASN A 492 -0.49 34.26 -4.47
N GLY A 493 -0.82 33.36 -3.53
CA GLY A 493 -1.09 31.96 -3.85
C GLY A 493 -2.32 31.78 -4.74
N ALA A 494 -3.37 32.58 -4.54
CA ALA A 494 -4.59 32.49 -5.34
C ALA A 494 -4.36 32.97 -6.77
N TYR A 495 -3.55 34.02 -6.95
CA TYR A 495 -3.16 34.53 -8.26
C TYR A 495 -2.24 33.55 -8.98
N ALA A 496 -1.29 32.92 -8.29
CA ALA A 496 -0.45 31.89 -8.86
C ALA A 496 -1.25 30.66 -9.34
N HIS A 497 -2.30 30.28 -8.62
CA HIS A 497 -3.09 29.09 -8.95
C HIS A 497 -4.29 29.36 -9.89
N THR A 498 -4.53 30.62 -10.29
CA THR A 498 -5.76 30.98 -11.01
C THR A 498 -5.79 30.50 -12.46
N LEU A 499 -4.62 30.38 -13.08
CA LEU A 499 -4.46 30.01 -14.50
C LEU A 499 -4.20 28.50 -14.67
N ASP A 500 -4.01 27.76 -13.56
CA ASP A 500 -3.53 26.35 -13.60
C ASP A 500 -2.22 26.22 -14.40
N PHE A 501 -1.34 27.22 -14.28
CA PHE A 501 -0.10 27.36 -15.05
C PHE A 501 1.16 27.23 -14.20
N ASP A 502 0.96 26.99 -12.91
CA ASP A 502 1.94 26.77 -11.87
C ASP A 502 2.61 25.40 -11.92
N ASP A 503 3.71 25.28 -11.19
CA ASP A 503 4.48 24.05 -10.99
C ASP A 503 3.64 22.83 -10.57
N THR A 504 4.15 21.63 -10.83
CA THR A 504 3.45 20.38 -10.48
C THR A 504 4.44 19.27 -10.16
N HIS A 505 4.33 18.71 -8.96
CA HIS A 505 5.07 17.52 -8.58
C HIS A 505 4.29 16.25 -8.95
N THR A 506 4.88 15.42 -9.81
CA THR A 506 4.26 14.22 -10.41
C THR A 506 3.81 13.23 -9.34
N GLY A 507 4.73 12.76 -8.51
CA GLY A 507 4.46 11.66 -7.59
C GLY A 507 3.41 11.97 -6.51
N GLY A 508 3.22 13.26 -6.20
CA GLY A 508 2.27 13.71 -5.18
C GLY A 508 0.96 14.30 -5.74
N VAL A 509 0.90 14.55 -7.05
CA VAL A 509 -0.21 15.28 -7.71
C VAL A 509 -0.51 16.60 -6.96
N VAL A 510 0.53 17.42 -6.81
CA VAL A 510 0.51 18.59 -5.92
C VAL A 510 1.18 19.79 -6.58
N HIS A 511 0.57 20.97 -6.44
CA HIS A 511 1.14 22.26 -6.85
C HIS A 511 1.80 22.93 -5.64
N VAL A 512 3.13 22.91 -5.57
CA VAL A 512 3.79 23.17 -4.29
C VAL A 512 4.04 24.67 -4.11
N GLY A 513 4.44 25.35 -5.17
CA GLY A 513 4.80 26.78 -5.12
C GLY A 513 3.67 27.67 -4.66
N VAL A 514 2.43 27.35 -5.06
CA VAL A 514 1.25 28.16 -4.70
C VAL A 514 0.96 28.22 -3.21
N THR A 515 1.49 27.28 -2.43
CA THR A 515 1.38 27.27 -0.97
C THR A 515 2.68 27.72 -0.32
N VAL A 516 3.81 27.12 -0.71
CA VAL A 516 5.11 27.32 -0.06
C VAL A 516 5.68 28.70 -0.40
N PHE A 517 5.82 29.06 -1.68
CA PHE A 517 6.38 30.38 -2.05
C PHE A 517 5.49 31.53 -1.63
N ALA A 518 4.17 31.35 -1.70
CA ALA A 518 3.21 32.33 -1.21
C ALA A 518 3.44 32.64 0.28
N ALA A 519 3.65 31.62 1.11
CA ALA A 519 3.94 31.77 2.53
C ALA A 519 5.35 32.31 2.79
N THR A 520 6.37 31.76 2.14
CA THR A 520 7.77 32.16 2.40
C THR A 520 8.09 33.57 1.93
N LEU A 521 7.55 34.03 0.79
CA LEU A 521 7.77 35.42 0.33
C LEU A 521 7.17 36.43 1.32
N ALA A 522 5.94 36.18 1.77
CA ALA A 522 5.28 37.06 2.74
C ALA A 522 5.98 37.03 4.11
N GLU A 523 6.43 35.86 4.57
CA GLU A 523 7.18 35.74 5.82
C GLU A 523 8.56 36.43 5.71
N ALA A 524 9.26 36.24 4.59
CA ALA A 524 10.58 36.83 4.37
C ALA A 524 10.55 38.34 4.23
N GLU A 525 9.51 38.92 3.60
CA GLU A 525 9.32 40.39 3.55
C GLU A 525 9.16 41.00 4.95
N SER A 526 8.66 40.23 5.90
CA SER A 526 8.48 40.67 7.29
C SER A 526 9.78 40.66 8.12
N HIS A 527 10.86 40.09 7.58
CA HIS A 527 12.15 39.90 8.25
C HIS A 527 13.30 40.44 7.37
N PRO A 528 13.67 41.73 7.52
CA PRO A 528 14.59 42.41 6.61
C PRO A 528 16.03 41.89 6.65
N ASP A 529 16.37 41.12 7.67
CA ASP A 529 17.66 40.48 7.91
C ASP A 529 17.87 39.16 7.15
N LEU A 530 16.81 38.58 6.59
CA LEU A 530 16.91 37.34 5.83
C LEU A 530 17.54 37.55 4.43
N THR A 531 18.39 36.60 4.06
CA THR A 531 19.03 36.54 2.75
C THR A 531 18.28 35.62 1.79
N PHE A 532 18.62 35.69 0.50
CA PHE A 532 18.05 34.81 -0.52
C PHE A 532 18.39 33.34 -0.27
N LYS A 533 19.55 33.06 0.34
CA LYS A 533 19.95 31.73 0.84
C LYS A 533 18.97 31.18 1.86
N ASP A 534 18.61 31.99 2.86
CA ASP A 534 17.68 31.59 3.93
C ASP A 534 16.29 31.30 3.36
N PHE A 535 15.84 32.15 2.43
CA PHE A 535 14.59 31.98 1.70
C PHE A 535 14.57 30.67 0.89
N LEU A 536 15.60 30.40 0.09
CA LEU A 536 15.66 29.17 -0.72
C LEU A 536 15.73 27.92 0.16
N MET A 537 16.45 27.97 1.28
CA MET A 537 16.48 26.84 2.23
C MET A 537 15.10 26.57 2.83
N ALA A 538 14.39 27.60 3.27
CA ALA A 538 13.04 27.45 3.81
C ALA A 538 12.06 26.94 2.74
N ALA A 539 12.16 27.44 1.51
CA ALA A 539 11.40 26.93 0.38
C ALA A 539 11.71 25.44 0.12
N ALA A 540 12.99 25.03 0.14
CA ALA A 540 13.39 23.63 -0.03
C ALA A 540 12.73 22.71 1.01
N VAL A 541 12.78 23.09 2.30
CA VAL A 541 12.13 22.33 3.37
C VAL A 541 10.62 22.25 3.16
N GLY A 542 9.97 23.37 2.85
CA GLY A 542 8.53 23.39 2.61
C GLY A 542 8.11 22.56 1.40
N TYR A 543 8.91 22.59 0.34
CA TYR A 543 8.69 21.78 -0.86
C TYR A 543 8.82 20.29 -0.54
N GLU A 544 9.89 19.91 0.14
CA GLU A 544 10.16 18.51 0.50
C GLU A 544 9.04 17.91 1.36
N VAL A 545 8.62 18.63 2.39
CA VAL A 545 7.50 18.23 3.26
C VAL A 545 6.21 18.08 2.43
N SER A 546 5.90 19.06 1.58
CA SER A 546 4.69 19.00 0.74
C SER A 546 4.70 17.80 -0.20
N CYS A 547 5.82 17.55 -0.89
CA CYS A 547 5.95 16.44 -1.83
C CYS A 547 5.80 15.09 -1.13
N ARG A 548 6.52 14.85 -0.03
CA ARG A 548 6.47 13.58 0.70
C ARG A 548 5.10 13.31 1.31
N VAL A 549 4.47 14.33 1.89
CA VAL A 549 3.09 14.22 2.42
C VAL A 549 2.10 13.94 1.29
N ALA A 550 2.24 14.62 0.14
CA ALA A 550 1.36 14.41 -1.01
C ALA A 550 1.51 13.01 -1.62
N ILE A 551 2.74 12.46 -1.69
CA ILE A 551 2.98 11.07 -2.10
C ILE A 551 2.27 10.09 -1.16
N ALA A 552 2.36 10.31 0.16
CA ALA A 552 1.71 9.46 1.14
C ALA A 552 0.17 9.50 1.06
N LEU A 553 -0.41 10.67 0.73
CA LEU A 553 -1.83 10.80 0.44
C LEU A 553 -2.23 10.04 -0.84
N GLY A 554 -1.39 10.14 -1.87
CA GLY A 554 -1.57 9.50 -3.16
C GLY A 554 -2.90 9.83 -3.85
N VAL A 555 -3.27 8.99 -4.83
CA VAL A 555 -4.52 9.12 -5.58
C VAL A 555 -5.76 8.76 -4.73
N SER A 556 -5.58 7.98 -3.65
CA SER A 556 -6.66 7.64 -2.72
C SER A 556 -7.33 8.90 -2.13
N SER A 557 -6.53 9.90 -1.76
CA SER A 557 -7.07 11.16 -1.24
C SER A 557 -7.91 11.92 -2.28
N TRP A 558 -7.47 11.89 -3.54
CA TRP A 558 -8.21 12.42 -4.67
C TRP A 558 -9.56 11.72 -4.85
N HIS A 559 -9.61 10.39 -4.82
CA HIS A 559 -10.87 9.63 -4.91
C HIS A 559 -11.85 9.91 -3.76
N ARG A 560 -11.34 10.31 -2.58
CA ARG A 560 -12.15 10.74 -1.44
C ARG A 560 -12.64 12.18 -1.54
N GLY A 561 -12.30 12.88 -2.62
CA GLY A 561 -12.76 14.24 -2.90
C GLY A 561 -11.87 15.35 -2.35
N PHE A 562 -10.61 15.04 -2.02
CA PHE A 562 -9.65 16.02 -1.50
C PHE A 562 -8.60 16.45 -2.54
N HIS A 563 -8.29 17.74 -2.52
CA HIS A 563 -7.25 18.35 -3.35
C HIS A 563 -5.91 18.35 -2.60
N ASN A 564 -4.98 17.48 -3.01
CA ASN A 564 -3.68 17.27 -2.34
C ASN A 564 -2.89 18.56 -2.13
N THR A 565 -2.91 19.48 -3.10
CA THR A 565 -2.33 20.82 -3.00
C THR A 565 -2.71 21.57 -1.72
N SER A 566 -3.98 21.50 -1.33
CA SER A 566 -4.46 22.17 -0.12
C SER A 566 -4.22 21.36 1.16
N VAL A 567 -4.21 20.03 1.04
CA VAL A 567 -4.10 19.12 2.19
C VAL A 567 -2.65 18.93 2.62
N ALA A 568 -1.73 18.73 1.66
CA ALA A 568 -0.30 18.60 1.91
C ALA A 568 0.39 19.97 2.03
N GLY A 569 0.00 20.95 1.22
CA GLY A 569 0.68 22.25 1.13
C GLY A 569 0.67 23.06 2.43
N ILE A 570 -0.32 22.87 3.31
CA ILE A 570 -0.32 23.53 4.63
C ILE A 570 0.89 23.10 5.48
N PHE A 571 1.26 21.82 5.45
CA PHE A 571 2.40 21.30 6.22
C PHE A 571 3.72 21.84 5.67
N GLY A 572 3.86 21.95 4.34
CA GLY A 572 5.01 22.60 3.72
C GLY A 572 5.13 24.08 4.07
N ALA A 573 4.03 24.83 4.00
CA ALA A 573 4.02 26.24 4.38
C ALA A 573 4.37 26.44 5.87
N VAL A 574 3.83 25.59 6.76
CA VAL A 574 4.19 25.61 8.19
C VAL A 574 5.66 25.30 8.39
N ALA A 575 6.21 24.27 7.72
CA ALA A 575 7.62 23.91 7.81
C ALA A 575 8.53 25.06 7.35
N ALA A 576 8.18 25.70 6.23
CA ALA A 576 8.95 26.80 5.68
C ALA A 576 8.95 28.05 6.58
N ILE A 577 7.78 28.45 7.10
CA ILE A 577 7.69 29.56 8.08
C ILE A 577 8.45 29.19 9.36
N SER A 578 8.33 27.96 9.84
CA SER A 578 9.02 27.50 11.05
C SER A 578 10.54 27.59 10.88
N ARG A 579 11.06 27.26 9.68
CA ARG A 579 12.48 27.40 9.34
C ARG A 579 12.93 28.86 9.33
N LEU A 580 12.16 29.77 8.71
CA LEU A 580 12.50 31.20 8.67
C LEU A 580 12.48 31.86 10.06
N ARG A 581 11.57 31.43 10.94
CA ARG A 581 11.47 31.92 12.32
C ARG A 581 12.44 31.25 13.29
N GLY A 582 13.14 30.20 12.87
CA GLY A 582 14.03 29.42 13.73
C GLY A 582 13.31 28.71 14.88
N LEU A 583 12.10 28.17 14.63
CA LEU A 583 11.35 27.45 15.66
C LEU A 583 12.03 26.14 16.04
N SER A 584 11.85 25.74 17.30
CA SER A 584 12.30 24.44 17.78
C SER A 584 11.51 23.29 17.14
N ILE A 585 12.05 22.07 17.23
CA ILE A 585 11.37 20.84 16.78
C ILE A 585 10.01 20.72 17.45
N GLY A 586 9.94 20.89 18.78
CA GLY A 586 8.69 20.80 19.53
C GLY A 586 7.65 21.85 19.13
N GLU A 587 8.07 23.10 18.84
CA GLU A 587 7.15 24.13 18.33
C GLU A 587 6.64 23.80 16.92
N THR A 588 7.51 23.24 16.07
CA THR A 588 7.16 22.83 14.70
C THR A 588 6.18 21.65 14.71
N GLU A 589 6.45 20.62 15.52
CA GLU A 589 5.55 19.49 15.73
C GLU A 589 4.19 19.94 16.28
N ASN A 590 4.19 20.88 17.23
CA ASN A 590 2.98 21.45 17.78
C ASN A 590 2.19 22.24 16.72
N ALA A 591 2.87 23.00 15.85
CA ALA A 591 2.25 23.69 14.72
C ALA A 591 1.65 22.69 13.70
N PHE A 592 2.32 21.58 13.41
CA PHE A 592 1.77 20.49 12.59
C PHE A 592 0.52 19.87 13.26
N GLY A 593 0.57 19.72 14.58
CA GLY A 593 -0.54 19.31 15.44
C GLY A 593 -1.79 20.17 15.31
N LEU A 594 -1.62 21.47 15.10
CA LEU A 594 -2.71 22.39 14.81
C LEU A 594 -3.11 22.33 13.32
N ALA A 595 -2.13 22.26 12.42
CA ALA A 595 -2.31 22.28 10.97
C ALA A 595 -3.20 21.14 10.44
N VAL A 596 -3.15 19.94 11.05
CA VAL A 596 -3.99 18.79 10.63
C VAL A 596 -5.49 19.11 10.64
N SER A 597 -5.94 19.97 11.56
CA SER A 597 -7.36 20.38 11.62
C SER A 597 -7.76 21.34 10.49
N PHE A 598 -6.79 21.93 9.81
CA PHE A 598 -6.96 22.87 8.70
C PHE A 598 -6.65 22.23 7.35
N ALA A 599 -5.99 21.07 7.31
CA ALA A 599 -5.72 20.28 6.12
C ALA A 599 -7.04 19.85 5.46
N SER A 600 -7.48 20.62 4.46
CA SER A 600 -8.82 20.46 3.87
C SER A 600 -8.88 21.07 2.48
N GLY A 601 -9.63 20.48 1.56
CA GLY A 601 -9.73 20.99 0.19
C GLY A 601 -10.70 20.19 -0.66
N SER A 602 -11.99 20.50 -0.58
CA SER A 602 -13.01 19.79 -1.36
C SER A 602 -12.83 20.03 -2.86
N MET A 603 -12.85 18.95 -3.63
CA MET A 603 -12.83 18.98 -5.10
C MET A 603 -14.20 19.18 -5.74
N GLN A 604 -15.22 19.54 -4.96
CA GLN A 604 -16.56 19.81 -5.48
C GLN A 604 -16.58 20.94 -6.52
N TYR A 605 -15.50 21.74 -6.64
CA TYR A 605 -15.33 22.71 -7.72
C TYR A 605 -15.41 22.09 -9.12
N LEU A 606 -15.14 20.79 -9.28
CA LEU A 606 -15.29 20.08 -10.55
C LEU A 606 -16.75 20.07 -11.05
N ALA A 607 -17.73 20.26 -10.17
CA ALA A 607 -19.14 20.23 -10.54
C ALA A 607 -19.57 21.42 -11.44
N ASN A 608 -18.88 22.56 -11.33
CA ASN A 608 -19.24 23.77 -12.08
C ASN A 608 -18.05 24.67 -12.44
N GLY A 609 -16.82 24.19 -12.27
CA GLY A 609 -15.61 24.99 -12.50
C GLY A 609 -15.41 26.12 -11.48
N SER A 610 -15.90 25.97 -10.25
CA SER A 610 -15.79 27.05 -9.26
C SER A 610 -14.35 27.39 -8.90
N TRP A 611 -14.13 28.64 -8.49
CA TRP A 611 -12.80 29.15 -8.16
C TRP A 611 -12.24 28.61 -6.83
N ASN A 612 -12.94 27.66 -6.18
CA ASN A 612 -12.45 27.00 -4.97
C ASN A 612 -11.16 26.21 -5.25
N LYS A 613 -10.94 25.71 -6.49
CA LYS A 613 -9.65 25.10 -6.89
C LYS A 613 -8.49 26.02 -6.56
N ARG A 614 -8.64 27.31 -6.93
CA ARG A 614 -7.66 28.41 -6.81
C ARG A 614 -7.50 28.87 -5.35
N LEU A 615 -8.63 29.01 -4.66
CA LEU A 615 -8.68 29.62 -3.33
C LEU A 615 -8.22 28.70 -2.20
N ARG A 616 -8.41 27.39 -2.31
CA ARG A 616 -8.14 26.46 -1.20
C ARG A 616 -6.64 26.30 -0.89
N PRO A 617 -5.75 26.07 -1.88
CA PRO A 617 -4.30 26.13 -1.66
C PRO A 617 -3.84 27.47 -1.07
N ALA A 618 -4.33 28.58 -1.62
CA ALA A 618 -4.08 29.91 -1.08
C ALA A 618 -4.48 30.06 0.40
N LYS A 619 -5.62 29.48 0.79
CA LYS A 619 -6.08 29.47 2.18
C LYS A 619 -5.18 28.62 3.08
N ALA A 620 -4.56 27.56 2.56
CA ALA A 620 -3.55 26.79 3.30
C ALA A 620 -2.32 27.65 3.61
N ALA A 621 -1.85 28.47 2.66
CA ALA A 621 -0.78 29.44 2.92
C ALA A 621 -1.19 30.45 4.00
N HIS A 622 -2.40 31.01 3.95
CA HIS A 622 -2.93 31.87 5.02
C HIS A 622 -2.94 31.17 6.39
N ASP A 623 -3.49 29.97 6.45
CA ASP A 623 -3.70 29.24 7.71
C ASP A 623 -2.39 28.80 8.35
N SER A 624 -1.33 28.63 7.56
CA SER A 624 0.02 28.34 8.09
C SER A 624 0.52 29.43 9.07
N PHE A 625 0.31 30.72 8.76
CA PHE A 625 0.65 31.81 9.67
C PHE A 625 -0.15 31.75 10.96
N ILE A 626 -1.43 31.40 10.86
CA ILE A 626 -2.32 31.32 12.03
C ILE A 626 -1.88 30.18 12.95
N VAL A 627 -1.67 28.98 12.42
CA VAL A 627 -1.29 27.82 13.24
C VAL A 627 0.12 27.95 13.83
N VAL A 628 1.07 28.53 13.08
CA VAL A 628 2.41 28.82 13.62
C VAL A 628 2.34 29.85 14.74
N ALA A 629 1.61 30.95 14.56
CA ALA A 629 1.46 31.97 15.60
C ALA A 629 0.79 31.41 16.86
N MET A 630 -0.23 30.55 16.71
CA MET A 630 -0.89 29.89 17.84
C MET A 630 0.05 28.92 18.55
N ALA A 631 0.85 28.14 17.80
CA ALA A 631 1.85 27.24 18.38
C ALA A 631 2.90 28.01 19.20
N GLN A 632 3.44 29.12 18.67
CA GLN A 632 4.37 29.99 19.39
C GLN A 632 3.74 30.65 20.63
N ALA A 633 2.43 30.91 20.59
CA ALA A 633 1.68 31.41 21.75
C ALA A 633 1.37 30.32 22.80
N GLY A 634 1.75 29.06 22.55
CA GLY A 634 1.56 27.94 23.48
C GLY A 634 0.22 27.21 23.32
N ALA A 635 -0.51 27.41 22.22
CA ALA A 635 -1.69 26.59 21.92
C ALA A 635 -1.26 25.14 21.68
N LEU A 636 -1.94 24.17 22.31
CA LEU A 636 -1.58 22.76 22.23
C LEU A 636 -2.20 22.11 20.98
N GLY A 637 -1.34 21.63 20.08
CA GLY A 637 -1.67 20.85 18.90
C GLY A 637 -1.84 19.36 19.19
N ALA A 638 -2.49 18.64 18.27
CA ALA A 638 -2.67 17.20 18.39
C ALA A 638 -1.33 16.47 18.18
N ALA A 639 -1.03 15.49 19.03
CA ALA A 639 0.11 14.58 18.82
C ALA A 639 -0.13 13.66 17.61
N GLN A 640 0.96 13.23 16.96
CA GLN A 640 0.92 12.37 15.76
C GLN A 640 -0.01 12.92 14.66
N PRO A 641 0.17 14.18 14.21
CA PRO A 641 -0.75 14.84 13.29
C PRO A 641 -0.88 14.15 11.93
N ILE A 642 0.13 13.39 11.50
CA ILE A 642 0.16 12.76 10.17
C ILE A 642 -0.31 11.30 10.26
N GLU A 643 0.41 10.43 10.99
CA GLU A 643 0.11 8.99 11.07
C GLU A 643 -0.82 8.57 12.22
N GLY A 644 -1.27 9.51 13.05
CA GLY A 644 -2.15 9.20 14.18
C GLY A 644 -3.48 8.57 13.76
N LYS A 645 -4.20 7.97 14.72
CA LYS A 645 -5.51 7.31 14.49
C LYS A 645 -6.53 8.19 13.73
N TYR A 646 -6.53 9.48 14.02
CA TYR A 646 -7.33 10.50 13.33
C TYR A 646 -6.44 11.54 12.63
N GLY A 647 -5.17 11.18 12.38
CA GLY A 647 -4.21 12.00 11.69
C GLY A 647 -4.51 12.12 10.21
N LEU A 648 -3.72 12.94 9.53
CA LEU A 648 -3.86 13.30 8.13
C LEU A 648 -4.13 12.07 7.24
N ILE A 649 -3.27 11.06 7.33
CA ILE A 649 -3.30 9.90 6.43
C ILE A 649 -4.58 9.08 6.66
N ALA A 650 -4.83 8.68 7.91
CA ALA A 650 -6.03 7.90 8.26
C ALA A 650 -7.35 8.62 7.90
N ALA A 651 -7.37 9.95 7.99
CA ALA A 651 -8.56 10.75 7.68
C ALA A 651 -8.79 10.91 6.17
N HIS A 652 -7.72 10.98 5.37
CA HIS A 652 -7.78 11.39 3.97
C HIS A 652 -7.52 10.26 2.98
N THR A 653 -7.09 9.08 3.41
CA THR A 653 -6.84 7.92 2.54
C THR A 653 -7.58 6.69 3.02
N ASP A 654 -7.87 5.76 2.12
CA ASP A 654 -8.24 4.37 2.41
C ASP A 654 -7.10 3.38 2.11
N THR A 655 -5.94 3.90 1.66
CA THR A 655 -4.70 3.15 1.48
C THR A 655 -4.24 2.57 2.83
N LEU A 656 -4.22 1.25 2.92
CA LEU A 656 -3.72 0.53 4.10
C LEU A 656 -2.23 0.86 4.31
N ASN A 657 -1.87 1.28 5.53
CA ASN A 657 -0.51 1.61 5.95
C ASN A 657 0.20 2.71 5.13
N ALA A 658 -0.55 3.59 4.48
CA ALA A 658 0.03 4.82 3.95
C ALA A 658 0.74 5.57 5.09
N ARG A 659 1.99 5.96 4.83
CA ARG A 659 2.84 6.72 5.76
C ARG A 659 3.72 7.65 4.94
N VAL A 660 4.18 8.72 5.56
CA VAL A 660 5.18 9.59 4.92
C VAL A 660 6.50 8.84 4.90
N ASN A 661 7.10 8.73 3.71
CA ASN A 661 8.44 8.20 3.59
C ASN A 661 9.44 9.27 4.06
N VAL A 662 10.15 9.01 5.15
CA VAL A 662 11.17 9.90 5.70
C VAL A 662 12.59 9.42 5.40
N ASP A 663 12.74 8.34 4.63
CA ASP A 663 14.05 7.82 4.26
C ASP A 663 14.81 8.87 3.42
N GLY A 664 16.08 9.08 3.75
CA GLY A 664 16.97 9.99 3.03
C GLY A 664 16.68 11.48 3.21
N LEU A 665 15.93 11.91 4.24
CA LEU A 665 15.74 13.33 4.53
C LEU A 665 17.08 14.06 4.67
N GLY A 666 17.19 15.22 4.02
CA GLY A 666 18.41 16.03 3.96
C GLY A 666 19.49 15.50 3.01
N GLN A 667 19.32 14.31 2.42
CA GLN A 667 20.29 13.70 1.49
C GLN A 667 19.72 13.52 0.08
N ALA A 668 18.45 13.12 0.01
CA ALA A 668 17.70 12.96 -1.23
C ALA A 668 16.46 13.85 -1.18
N TRP A 669 16.35 14.75 -2.16
CA TRP A 669 15.30 15.76 -2.23
C TRP A 669 14.29 15.38 -3.30
N GLU A 670 13.10 14.98 -2.86
CA GLU A 670 12.00 14.58 -3.73
C GLU A 670 11.51 15.75 -4.59
N PHE A 671 11.56 16.98 -4.07
CA PHE A 671 11.03 18.13 -4.78
C PHE A 671 11.72 18.43 -6.12
N ILE A 672 12.91 17.88 -6.38
CA ILE A 672 13.61 18.03 -7.67
C ILE A 672 12.75 17.52 -8.83
N ASN A 673 11.86 16.56 -8.56
CA ASN A 673 10.90 16.00 -9.52
C ASN A 673 9.72 16.94 -9.84
N THR A 674 9.71 18.17 -9.32
CA THR A 674 8.65 19.16 -9.60
C THR A 674 8.82 19.78 -10.97
N GLY A 675 7.89 19.50 -11.89
CA GLY A 675 7.89 20.01 -13.25
C GLY A 675 7.28 21.42 -13.38
N LEU A 676 7.63 22.12 -14.46
CA LEU A 676 7.02 23.38 -14.86
C LEU A 676 6.06 23.17 -16.03
N LYS A 677 4.99 23.95 -16.06
CA LYS A 677 4.00 23.88 -17.13
C LYS A 677 4.40 24.82 -18.28
N PRO A 678 4.64 24.30 -19.50
CA PRO A 678 4.82 25.15 -20.69
C PRO A 678 3.51 25.79 -21.16
N TYR A 679 2.38 25.14 -20.88
CA TYR A 679 1.04 25.59 -21.25
C TYR A 679 0.15 25.73 -20.02
N SER A 680 -0.76 26.69 -20.06
CA SER A 680 -1.72 26.96 -18.98
C SER A 680 -2.84 25.92 -18.98
N ALA A 681 -2.55 24.69 -18.55
CA ALA A 681 -3.42 23.55 -18.72
C ALA A 681 -3.24 22.52 -17.59
N CYS A 682 -4.26 21.70 -17.37
CA CYS A 682 -4.08 20.50 -16.57
C CYS A 682 -2.98 19.62 -17.19
N ARG A 683 -2.10 19.08 -16.33
CA ARG A 683 -0.93 18.27 -16.69
C ARG A 683 -1.20 17.24 -17.79
N VAL A 684 -2.30 16.49 -17.68
CA VAL A 684 -2.64 15.39 -18.61
C VAL A 684 -2.91 15.85 -20.05
N ALA A 685 -3.15 17.15 -20.27
CA ALA A 685 -3.39 17.70 -21.61
C ALA A 685 -2.09 18.03 -22.37
N HIS A 686 -0.94 18.14 -21.70
CA HIS A 686 0.25 18.76 -22.30
C HIS A 686 0.85 17.96 -23.45
N THR A 687 0.85 16.63 -23.38
CA THR A 687 1.29 15.78 -24.49
C THR A 687 0.40 15.92 -25.72
N SER A 688 -0.91 16.09 -25.52
CA SER A 688 -1.87 16.34 -26.61
C SER A 688 -1.64 17.71 -27.27
N ILE A 689 -1.34 18.74 -26.47
CA ILE A 689 -1.02 20.08 -26.97
C ILE A 689 0.27 20.04 -27.79
N GLU A 690 1.32 19.42 -27.26
CA GLU A 690 2.62 19.29 -27.94
C GLU A 690 2.49 18.50 -29.25
N LEU A 691 1.74 17.39 -29.26
CA LEU A 691 1.47 16.61 -30.47
C LEU A 691 0.70 17.41 -31.52
N ALA A 692 -0.29 18.21 -31.11
CA ALA A 692 -1.03 19.06 -32.03
C ALA A 692 -0.11 20.05 -32.77
N ASN A 693 0.82 20.67 -32.04
CA ASN A 693 1.82 21.57 -32.61
C ASN A 693 2.82 20.85 -33.53
N LEU A 694 3.30 19.66 -33.13
CA LEU A 694 4.27 18.89 -33.91
C LEU A 694 3.68 18.33 -35.21
N MET A 695 2.37 18.08 -35.24
CA MET A 695 1.67 17.50 -36.38
C MET A 695 1.00 18.54 -37.29
N SER A 696 0.84 19.78 -36.81
CA SER A 696 0.34 20.89 -37.62
C SER A 696 1.43 21.52 -38.50
N SER A 697 1.01 22.46 -39.34
CA SER A 697 1.85 23.28 -40.19
C SER A 697 1.30 24.71 -40.23
N LYS A 698 2.09 25.68 -40.68
CA LYS A 698 1.65 27.08 -40.81
C LYS A 698 0.43 27.27 -41.72
N ASP A 699 0.16 26.32 -42.62
CA ASP A 699 -0.98 26.35 -43.54
C ASP A 699 -2.16 25.48 -43.03
N SER A 700 -2.07 24.98 -41.79
CA SER A 700 -3.12 24.14 -41.22
C SER A 700 -4.38 24.95 -40.94
N THR A 701 -5.52 24.40 -41.32
CA THR A 701 -6.85 24.98 -41.11
C THR A 701 -7.76 23.94 -40.47
N SER A 702 -8.84 24.38 -39.85
CA SER A 702 -9.88 23.46 -39.35
C SER A 702 -10.47 22.63 -40.49
N GLU A 703 -10.66 23.24 -41.67
CA GLU A 703 -11.28 22.62 -42.85
C GLU A 703 -10.46 21.44 -43.41
N SER A 704 -9.13 21.52 -43.39
CA SER A 704 -8.25 20.48 -43.96
C SER A 704 -8.23 19.19 -43.13
N VAL A 705 -8.67 19.26 -41.87
CA VAL A 705 -8.78 18.13 -40.96
C VAL A 705 -10.17 17.51 -41.03
N LYS A 706 -10.22 16.19 -41.19
CA LYS A 706 -11.44 15.39 -41.14
C LYS A 706 -11.74 14.89 -39.72
N SER A 707 -10.74 14.37 -39.02
CA SER A 707 -10.86 13.91 -37.63
C SER A 707 -9.50 13.83 -36.95
N ILE A 708 -9.47 14.06 -35.63
CA ILE A 708 -8.30 13.84 -34.76
C ILE A 708 -8.73 12.85 -33.67
N ARG A 709 -8.00 11.75 -33.54
CA ARG A 709 -8.21 10.76 -32.46
C ARG A 709 -7.02 10.83 -31.52
N ILE A 710 -7.29 10.99 -30.23
CA ILE A 710 -6.29 11.01 -29.18
C ILE A 710 -6.46 9.75 -28.33
N LEU A 711 -5.45 8.88 -28.35
CA LEU A 711 -5.41 7.65 -27.57
C LEU A 711 -4.59 7.90 -26.30
N MET A 712 -5.18 7.61 -25.15
CA MET A 712 -4.53 7.74 -23.84
C MET A 712 -5.13 6.75 -22.82
N ASP A 713 -4.52 6.69 -21.63
CA ASP A 713 -5.02 5.87 -20.53
C ASP A 713 -6.46 6.26 -20.12
N PRO A 714 -7.32 5.34 -19.63
CA PRO A 714 -8.67 5.68 -19.18
C PRO A 714 -8.75 6.66 -18.00
N ALA A 715 -7.75 6.70 -17.12
CA ALA A 715 -7.77 7.55 -15.92
C ALA A 715 -7.95 9.07 -16.20
N PRO A 716 -7.25 9.68 -17.18
CA PRO A 716 -7.34 11.11 -17.49
C PRO A 716 -8.60 11.58 -18.27
N PHE A 717 -9.48 10.68 -18.69
CA PHE A 717 -10.64 10.98 -19.57
C PHE A 717 -11.49 12.22 -19.21
N PRO A 718 -11.84 12.47 -17.93
CA PRO A 718 -12.74 13.55 -17.57
C PRO A 718 -12.12 14.96 -17.68
N ILE A 719 -10.82 15.08 -17.96
CA ILE A 719 -10.01 16.29 -17.65
C ILE A 719 -9.32 16.88 -18.90
N VAL A 720 -9.41 16.22 -20.06
CA VAL A 720 -8.66 16.63 -21.27
C VAL A 720 -9.29 17.85 -21.95
N ALA A 721 -8.46 18.87 -22.18
CA ALA A 721 -8.87 20.12 -22.81
C ALA A 721 -8.78 20.04 -24.35
N PHE A 722 -9.87 19.64 -25.01
CA PHE A 722 -10.04 19.68 -26.47
C PHE A 722 -9.60 21.01 -27.09
N TYR A 723 -9.94 22.10 -26.38
CA TYR A 723 -9.67 23.46 -26.78
C TYR A 723 -8.17 23.73 -27.04
N GLN A 724 -7.27 23.37 -26.12
CA GLN A 724 -5.87 23.75 -26.29
C GLN A 724 -5.15 22.94 -27.37
N ALA A 725 -5.52 21.67 -27.56
CA ALA A 725 -5.01 20.90 -28.69
C ALA A 725 -5.47 21.53 -30.03
N ALA A 726 -6.74 21.91 -30.14
CA ALA A 726 -7.27 22.57 -31.32
C ALA A 726 -6.65 23.96 -31.55
N ALA A 727 -6.53 24.78 -30.51
CA ALA A 727 -5.92 26.10 -30.61
C ALA A 727 -4.44 26.01 -30.98
N SER A 728 -3.70 25.07 -30.37
CA SER A 728 -2.29 24.83 -30.69
C SER A 728 -2.10 24.32 -32.12
N TRP A 729 -3.04 23.56 -32.65
CA TRP A 729 -3.01 23.12 -34.06
C TRP A 729 -3.06 24.31 -35.02
N LEU A 730 -3.89 25.32 -34.73
CA LEU A 730 -4.14 26.46 -35.61
C LEU A 730 -3.13 27.60 -35.42
N TYR A 731 -2.73 27.85 -34.17
CA TYR A 731 -1.97 29.06 -33.79
C TYR A 731 -0.58 28.77 -33.25
N GLY A 732 -0.22 27.49 -33.08
CA GLY A 732 1.04 27.09 -32.45
C GLY A 732 0.95 27.06 -30.93
N ASP A 733 1.99 26.51 -30.30
CA ASP A 733 2.06 26.29 -28.85
C ASP A 733 2.88 27.33 -28.08
N ASP A 734 3.36 28.37 -28.77
CA ASP A 734 4.25 29.42 -28.24
C ASP A 734 3.50 30.68 -27.73
N GLN A 735 2.17 30.68 -27.82
CA GLN A 735 1.32 31.83 -27.46
C GLN A 735 1.20 32.09 -25.94
N GLY A 736 1.66 31.16 -25.09
CA GLY A 736 1.51 31.27 -23.64
C GLY A 736 0.04 31.44 -23.23
N TRP A 737 -0.27 32.48 -22.43
CA TRP A 737 -1.64 32.78 -22.03
C TRP A 737 -2.51 33.36 -23.16
N ALA A 738 -1.91 34.01 -24.16
CA ALA A 738 -2.64 34.62 -25.28
C ALA A 738 -3.39 33.59 -26.14
N ILE A 739 -3.09 32.30 -25.98
CA ILE A 739 -3.85 31.22 -26.62
C ILE A 739 -5.36 31.35 -26.33
N TYR A 740 -5.73 31.84 -25.13
CA TYR A 740 -7.12 32.02 -24.71
C TYR A 740 -7.85 33.19 -25.37
N ASP A 741 -7.16 34.07 -26.08
CA ASP A 741 -7.81 35.10 -26.91
C ASP A 741 -8.63 34.46 -28.06
N HIS A 742 -8.30 33.21 -28.41
CA HIS A 742 -9.00 32.41 -29.41
C HIS A 742 -10.15 31.56 -28.84
N ILE A 743 -10.55 31.74 -27.57
CA ILE A 743 -11.56 30.88 -26.92
C ILE A 743 -12.95 30.92 -27.59
N HIS A 744 -13.22 31.98 -28.34
CA HIS A 744 -14.47 32.18 -29.08
C HIS A 744 -14.30 32.05 -30.60
N ASP A 745 -13.14 31.57 -31.06
CA ASP A 745 -12.85 31.43 -32.47
C ASP A 745 -13.63 30.26 -33.10
N PRO A 746 -14.49 30.50 -34.11
CA PRO A 746 -15.25 29.44 -34.75
C PRO A 746 -14.39 28.32 -35.34
N ALA A 747 -13.18 28.61 -35.84
CA ALA A 747 -12.29 27.60 -36.41
C ALA A 747 -11.74 26.65 -35.33
N VAL A 748 -11.47 27.18 -34.12
CA VAL A 748 -11.05 26.35 -32.97
C VAL A 748 -12.19 25.44 -32.55
N HIS A 749 -13.42 25.96 -32.45
CA HIS A 749 -14.59 25.16 -32.10
C HIS A 749 -14.89 24.07 -33.13
N GLU A 750 -14.80 24.40 -34.43
CA GLU A 750 -14.96 23.42 -35.50
C GLU A 750 -13.93 22.29 -35.41
N LEU A 751 -12.69 22.61 -35.04
CA LEU A 751 -11.66 21.60 -34.85
C LEU A 751 -11.87 20.79 -33.57
N CYS A 752 -12.35 21.40 -32.48
CA CYS A 752 -12.74 20.69 -31.25
C CYS A 752 -13.79 19.61 -31.53
N ASP A 753 -14.80 19.92 -32.35
CA ASP A 753 -15.86 18.98 -32.74
C ASP A 753 -15.33 17.76 -33.52
N LYS A 754 -14.11 17.86 -34.07
CA LYS A 754 -13.42 16.79 -34.81
C LYS A 754 -12.46 15.98 -33.95
N ILE A 755 -12.22 16.37 -32.69
CA ILE A 755 -11.33 15.66 -31.77
C ILE A 755 -12.14 14.63 -30.96
N THR A 756 -11.70 13.38 -30.98
CA THR A 756 -12.24 12.30 -30.13
C THR A 756 -11.15 11.71 -29.25
N ILE A 757 -11.50 11.32 -28.02
CA ILE A 757 -10.58 10.64 -27.09
C ILE A 757 -10.98 9.18 -27.02
N GLU A 758 -10.01 8.29 -27.15
CA GLU A 758 -10.19 6.84 -27.14
C GLU A 758 -9.29 6.19 -26.10
N SER A 759 -9.87 5.26 -25.33
CA SER A 759 -9.16 4.68 -24.20
C SER A 759 -8.30 3.55 -24.70
N LYS A 760 -7.05 3.54 -24.27
CA LYS A 760 -6.10 2.49 -24.56
C LYS A 760 -5.19 2.35 -23.35
N GLU A 761 -5.17 1.16 -22.76
CA GLU A 761 -4.26 0.87 -21.65
C GLU A 761 -2.83 1.13 -22.10
N MET A 762 -2.14 2.02 -21.38
CA MET A 762 -0.75 2.38 -21.61
C MET A 762 0.10 1.95 -20.42
N SER A 763 1.41 1.87 -20.62
CA SER A 763 2.34 1.61 -19.52
C SER A 763 2.50 2.79 -18.55
N ASP A 764 2.07 3.99 -18.96
CA ASP A 764 2.21 5.26 -18.25
C ASP A 764 1.07 6.20 -18.69
N ASP A 765 0.50 6.97 -17.77
CA ASP A 765 -0.72 7.78 -17.98
C ASP A 765 -0.48 9.05 -18.79
N LEU A 766 0.78 9.41 -19.04
CA LEU A 766 1.16 10.55 -19.88
C LEU A 766 1.38 10.17 -21.34
N ILE A 767 1.52 8.88 -21.65
CA ILE A 767 1.70 8.43 -23.04
C ILE A 767 0.44 8.77 -23.84
N THR A 768 0.63 9.52 -24.91
CA THR A 768 -0.46 9.92 -25.81
C THR A 768 -0.10 9.61 -27.25
N THR A 769 -1.02 8.98 -27.97
CA THR A 769 -0.93 8.82 -29.42
C THR A 769 -1.98 9.69 -30.09
N MET A 770 -1.57 10.56 -31.01
CA MET A 770 -2.47 11.37 -31.83
C MET A 770 -2.51 10.82 -33.25
N ILE A 771 -3.71 10.58 -33.76
CA ILE A 771 -3.97 10.12 -35.13
C ILE A 771 -4.84 11.17 -35.81
N VAL A 772 -4.31 11.78 -36.87
CA VAL A 772 -5.00 12.82 -37.66
C VAL A 772 -5.34 12.27 -39.02
N THR A 773 -6.61 12.35 -39.41
CA THR A 773 -7.09 12.06 -40.76
C THR A 773 -7.45 13.37 -41.45
N TYR A 774 -6.86 13.60 -42.61
CA TYR A 774 -7.10 14.79 -43.44
C TYR A 774 -8.26 14.56 -44.43
N GLN A 775 -8.77 15.64 -45.04
CA GLN A 775 -9.90 15.56 -45.98
C GLN A 775 -9.60 14.73 -47.24
N ASP A 776 -8.35 14.68 -47.68
CA ASP A 776 -7.89 13.86 -48.80
C ASP A 776 -7.81 12.35 -48.47
N GLY A 777 -8.09 11.97 -47.23
CA GLY A 777 -8.04 10.60 -46.72
C GLY A 777 -6.66 10.17 -46.21
N GLN A 778 -5.63 11.01 -46.32
CA GLN A 778 -4.33 10.74 -45.71
C GLN A 778 -4.47 10.70 -44.18
N THR A 779 -3.72 9.79 -43.55
CA THR A 779 -3.64 9.71 -42.08
C THR A 779 -2.20 9.84 -41.62
N ARG A 780 -1.98 10.56 -40.53
CA ARG A 780 -0.71 10.64 -39.80
C ARG A 780 -0.92 10.23 -38.36
N GLU A 781 0.06 9.53 -37.80
CA GLU A 781 0.06 9.06 -36.43
C GLU A 781 1.39 9.42 -35.77
N MET A 782 1.34 9.91 -34.53
CA MET A 782 2.51 10.21 -33.71
C MET A 782 2.22 9.88 -32.25
N THR A 783 3.23 9.38 -31.54
CA THR A 783 3.14 9.09 -30.10
C THR A 783 4.19 9.90 -29.36
N LEU A 784 3.79 10.47 -28.22
CA LEU A 784 4.69 11.14 -27.30
C LEU A 784 4.58 10.48 -25.93
N GLU A 785 5.72 10.12 -25.35
CA GLU A 785 5.78 9.39 -24.08
C GLU A 785 5.75 10.33 -22.87
N LYS A 786 6.45 11.46 -22.94
CA LYS A 786 6.59 12.42 -21.83
C LYS A 786 6.41 13.86 -22.32
N PRO A 787 5.63 14.70 -21.61
CA PRO A 787 5.45 16.11 -21.97
C PRO A 787 6.73 16.93 -21.73
N LYS A 788 6.93 18.00 -22.50
CA LYS A 788 8.02 18.94 -22.24
C LYS A 788 7.88 19.63 -20.87
N TRP A 789 9.00 19.80 -20.16
CA TRP A 789 9.21 20.53 -18.90
C TRP A 789 8.54 19.99 -17.63
N GLN A 790 7.66 18.99 -17.75
CA GLN A 790 6.91 18.48 -16.61
C GLN A 790 7.51 17.24 -15.95
N GLU A 791 8.56 16.67 -16.53
CA GLU A 791 9.19 15.43 -16.06
C GLU A 791 10.72 15.55 -16.06
N PRO A 792 11.43 14.86 -15.14
CA PRO A 792 12.89 14.93 -15.04
C PRO A 792 13.64 14.56 -16.32
N GLU A 793 13.04 13.77 -17.21
CA GLU A 793 13.63 13.35 -18.48
C GLU A 793 13.60 14.45 -19.56
N ARG A 794 12.73 15.47 -19.41
CA ARG A 794 12.59 16.59 -20.35
C ARG A 794 12.52 17.94 -19.61
N PRO A 795 13.51 18.31 -18.78
CA PRO A 795 13.47 19.53 -17.98
C PRO A 795 13.64 20.78 -18.86
N PRO A 796 13.13 21.95 -18.44
CA PRO A 796 13.39 23.21 -19.12
C PRO A 796 14.84 23.68 -18.91
N HIS A 797 15.39 24.34 -19.92
CA HIS A 797 16.63 25.11 -19.77
C HIS A 797 16.36 26.48 -19.13
N ASN A 798 17.34 27.03 -18.43
CA ASN A 798 17.21 28.32 -17.73
C ASN A 798 16.82 29.48 -18.65
N GLU A 799 17.29 29.47 -19.89
CA GLU A 799 16.93 30.48 -20.89
C GLU A 799 15.44 30.40 -21.27
N GLU A 800 14.90 29.18 -21.38
CA GLU A 800 13.47 28.95 -21.63
C GLU A 800 12.61 29.40 -20.45
N VAL A 801 13.05 29.11 -19.21
CA VAL A 801 12.37 29.57 -17.99
C VAL A 801 12.40 31.10 -17.91
N ALA A 802 13.53 31.74 -18.21
CA ALA A 802 13.64 33.19 -18.22
C ALA A 802 12.76 33.83 -19.31
N GLN A 803 12.71 33.26 -20.52
CA GLN A 803 11.83 33.72 -21.59
C GLN A 803 10.36 33.57 -21.21
N ARG A 804 9.99 32.44 -20.59
CA ARG A 804 8.64 32.23 -20.08
C ARG A 804 8.31 33.19 -18.95
N PHE A 805 9.22 33.42 -18.00
CA PHE A 805 9.00 34.42 -16.96
C PHE A 805 8.74 35.80 -17.56
N LYS A 806 9.52 36.22 -18.56
CA LYS A 806 9.30 37.49 -19.26
C LYS A 806 7.94 37.56 -19.94
N SER A 807 7.49 36.50 -20.62
CA SER A 807 6.19 36.52 -21.29
C SER A 807 5.02 36.70 -20.32
N LEU A 808 5.17 36.28 -19.06
CA LEU A 808 4.18 36.43 -18.01
C LEU A 808 4.32 37.77 -17.24
N ALA A 809 5.54 38.16 -16.90
CA ALA A 809 5.81 39.28 -15.99
C ALA A 809 5.93 40.65 -16.70
N VAL A 810 6.45 40.71 -17.93
CA VAL A 810 6.63 41.99 -18.67
C VAL A 810 5.32 42.76 -18.86
N PRO A 811 4.17 42.12 -19.17
CA PRO A 811 2.89 42.82 -19.26
C PRO A 811 2.47 43.56 -17.97
N VAL A 812 3.06 43.21 -16.82
CA VAL A 812 2.70 43.73 -15.51
C VAL A 812 3.80 44.60 -14.89
N LEU A 813 5.03 44.08 -14.81
CA LEU A 813 6.18 44.73 -14.20
C LEU A 813 6.94 45.65 -15.17
N GLY A 814 6.81 45.42 -16.47
CA GLY A 814 7.67 46.01 -17.50
C GLY A 814 9.01 45.30 -17.64
N ASP A 815 9.64 45.49 -18.80
CA ASP A 815 10.85 44.75 -19.23
C ASP A 815 12.03 44.92 -18.27
N GLN A 816 12.33 46.17 -17.87
CA GLN A 816 13.46 46.46 -16.99
C GLN A 816 13.34 45.76 -15.62
N LYS A 817 12.17 45.86 -14.96
CA LYS A 817 11.95 45.22 -13.66
C LYS A 817 11.98 43.70 -13.78
N ALA A 818 11.42 43.13 -14.85
CA ALA A 818 11.48 41.69 -15.10
C ALA A 818 12.94 41.20 -15.22
N ASP A 819 13.80 41.94 -15.92
CA ASP A 819 15.23 41.64 -15.99
C ASP A 819 15.95 41.77 -14.64
N GLU A 820 15.54 42.70 -13.80
CA GLU A 820 16.08 42.83 -12.44
C GLU A 820 15.66 41.65 -11.54
N VAL A 821 14.43 41.15 -11.68
CA VAL A 821 13.95 39.96 -10.95
C VAL A 821 14.71 38.71 -11.38
N ILE A 822 14.92 38.49 -12.69
CA ILE A 822 15.74 37.37 -13.19
C ILE A 822 17.16 37.47 -12.62
N ARG A 823 17.77 38.66 -12.68
CA ARG A 823 19.12 38.88 -12.14
C ARG A 823 19.21 38.65 -10.63
N PHE A 824 18.17 38.99 -9.87
CA PHE A 824 18.12 38.69 -8.44
C PHE A 824 18.04 37.17 -8.22
N ALA A 825 17.07 36.50 -8.85
CA ALA A 825 16.82 35.07 -8.66
C ALA A 825 18.00 34.19 -9.09
N THR A 826 18.78 34.62 -10.09
CA THR A 826 19.97 33.91 -10.59
C THR A 826 21.29 34.43 -9.99
N GLY A 827 21.21 35.45 -9.13
CA GLY A 827 22.35 36.18 -8.59
C GLY A 827 22.88 35.61 -7.27
N SER A 828 23.42 36.51 -6.44
CA SER A 828 24.04 36.15 -5.16
C SER A 828 23.03 35.60 -4.17
N LEU A 829 23.38 34.50 -3.51
CA LEU A 829 22.61 33.91 -2.41
C LEU A 829 22.60 34.81 -1.16
N ASP A 830 23.62 35.65 -0.97
CA ASP A 830 23.72 36.55 0.18
C ASP A 830 22.92 37.86 0.00
N ALA A 831 22.22 38.02 -1.12
CA ALA A 831 21.41 39.20 -1.37
C ALA A 831 20.25 39.27 -0.35
N PRO A 832 19.94 40.45 0.22
CA PRO A 832 18.84 40.58 1.16
C PRO A 832 17.50 40.40 0.45
N MET A 833 16.56 39.68 1.08
CA MET A 833 15.23 39.42 0.50
C MET A 833 14.42 40.70 0.24
N THR A 834 14.68 41.77 1.00
CA THR A 834 14.11 43.10 0.76
C THR A 834 14.41 43.63 -0.64
N GLY A 835 15.54 43.24 -1.24
CA GLY A 835 15.87 43.58 -2.62
C GLY A 835 14.87 43.03 -3.62
N LEU A 836 14.52 41.75 -3.53
CA LEU A 836 13.51 41.12 -4.37
C LEU A 836 12.13 41.72 -4.12
N MET A 837 11.73 41.87 -2.85
CA MET A 837 10.41 42.39 -2.52
C MET A 837 10.21 43.83 -3.00
N ASN A 838 11.25 44.66 -3.00
CA ASN A 838 11.19 46.01 -3.58
C ASN A 838 10.98 46.02 -5.11
N LEU A 839 11.47 45.00 -5.82
CA LEU A 839 11.24 44.87 -7.27
C LEU A 839 9.78 44.50 -7.57
N LEU A 840 9.20 43.67 -6.71
CA LEU A 840 7.82 43.15 -6.81
C LEU A 840 6.75 44.10 -6.24
N ALA A 841 7.18 45.17 -5.55
CA ALA A 841 6.37 46.17 -4.88
C ALA A 841 5.77 47.26 -5.79
#